data_AF-A0A7J7DV38-F1
#
_entry.id   AF-A0A7J7DV38-F1
#
_cell.length_a   1.000
_cell.length_b   1.000
_cell.length_c   1.000
_cell.angle_alpha   90.00
_cell.angle_beta   90.00
_cell.angle_gamma   90.00
#
_symmetry.space_group_name_H-M   'P 1'
#
loop_
_entity.id
_entity.type
_entity.pdbx_description
1 polymer ?
#
loop_
_entity_poly.entity_id
_entity_poly.type
_entity_poly.pdbx_seq_one_letter_code
_entity_poly.pdbx_strand_id
1 'polypeptide(L)'
;MGYKAREESHRLFVRDELEVMVATVAFGMGIDKPNIRHVIHYGCPKSLESYYQESGRCGRDGIASVCWLYYTRSDFAKADFYCGDIQSENQRRAIMESLMAAQHYCVLTTCRRKFLLSHFGEAYSTSGCGNCDNCMAPRKEHDFSREALLLMTCIQSCKGDRGLNMPIDVLRGSRSKKILDAHFDKLPLHGLGKDHSSNWWKELAYQLISHGYLVETFKDLYRTVSVSSKGQQYLSSARPDHQPPLVLTMTSEMIKDREFQSTSSEVGEFKSLATPECDGFSKAESQLYHMLLQERMKLARGIGTAPYAICGDQTIKKIALVRPSTKARLANIDGVNQHLVMKHGDHLLQVVRHLSQVLNLSLDGEVSTQDAVASNVDPVPKNKKKLIPAKLEAWRMWHKDGLSFEQIAKLPGRTAPIKEQTVMEYLLEYLVEAAQEGLEKEWMRYCKEIGLTGEVISDIQSAISKVGSADKLKPIKNELPEDISYAHIKACLAMQSFKVSPEVIQHGCHGISRADELTSEVSPIKESQKLEKSVDGTAASCFLDDNKGTSSDTSIHEVEILNVHKELLSPVKRQRVDVPTILTPLEATESSLLNWLENYEEGVPLSDILEHFGGSKEGSVIHLLTGLEADFMVFKKNGMYRLM
;
A
#
# COMPACT_ATOMS: atom_id res chain seq x y z
N MET A 1 4.77 -32.63 -18.93
CA MET A 1 3.31 -32.80 -18.76
C MET A 1 2.60 -32.15 -19.95
N GLY A 2 1.64 -32.82 -20.58
CA GLY A 2 0.90 -32.26 -21.73
C GLY A 2 0.02 -31.06 -21.34
N TYR A 3 -0.44 -30.28 -22.32
CA TYR A 3 -1.30 -29.10 -22.07
C TYR A 3 -2.58 -29.47 -21.30
N LYS A 4 -3.40 -30.40 -21.85
CA LYS A 4 -4.66 -30.86 -21.23
C LYS A 4 -4.50 -31.35 -19.79
N ALA A 5 -3.38 -32.00 -19.48
CA ALA A 5 -3.12 -32.49 -18.12
C ALA A 5 -2.79 -31.35 -17.13
N ARG A 6 -2.09 -30.29 -17.58
CA ARG A 6 -1.87 -29.08 -16.77
C ARG A 6 -3.16 -28.30 -16.54
N GLU A 7 -3.97 -28.17 -17.60
CA GLU A 7 -5.30 -27.54 -17.56
C GLU A 7 -6.21 -28.24 -16.55
N GLU A 8 -6.28 -29.58 -16.58
CA GLU A 8 -7.08 -30.36 -15.65
C GLU A 8 -6.56 -30.25 -14.20
N SER A 9 -5.24 -30.37 -13.97
CA SER A 9 -4.67 -30.18 -12.63
C SER A 9 -4.96 -28.78 -12.06
N HIS A 10 -4.89 -27.75 -12.90
CA HIS A 10 -5.25 -26.39 -12.52
C HIS A 10 -6.75 -26.27 -12.21
N ARG A 11 -7.63 -26.82 -13.05
CA ARG A 11 -9.09 -26.82 -12.84
C ARG A 11 -9.46 -27.44 -11.50
N LEU A 12 -8.89 -28.60 -11.19
CA LEU A 12 -9.12 -29.32 -9.94
C LEU A 12 -8.63 -28.52 -8.72
N PHE A 13 -7.42 -27.94 -8.78
CA PHE A 13 -6.87 -27.12 -7.70
C PHE A 13 -7.67 -25.82 -7.47
N VAL A 14 -8.06 -25.12 -8.54
CA VAL A 14 -8.89 -23.90 -8.48
C VAL A 14 -10.22 -24.17 -7.78
N ARG A 15 -10.85 -25.33 -8.05
CA ARG A 15 -12.15 -25.75 -7.50
C ARG A 15 -12.11 -26.38 -6.10
N ASP A 16 -10.95 -26.41 -5.45
CA ASP A 16 -10.78 -27.13 -4.16
C ASP A 16 -11.15 -28.63 -4.27
N GLU A 17 -10.89 -29.24 -5.44
CA GLU A 17 -10.92 -30.69 -5.67
C GLU A 17 -9.54 -31.33 -5.39
N LEU A 18 -8.46 -30.53 -5.40
CA LEU A 18 -7.12 -30.88 -4.93
C LEU A 18 -6.65 -29.89 -3.86
N GLU A 19 -6.15 -30.39 -2.74
CA GLU A 19 -5.66 -29.57 -1.62
C GLU A 19 -4.24 -29.03 -1.87
N VAL A 20 -3.39 -29.82 -2.53
CA VAL A 20 -1.97 -29.50 -2.76
C VAL A 20 -1.65 -29.65 -4.24
N MET A 21 -0.96 -28.66 -4.81
CA MET A 21 -0.42 -28.72 -6.17
C MET A 21 1.10 -28.50 -6.15
N VAL A 22 1.85 -29.52 -6.56
CA VAL A 22 3.30 -29.44 -6.71
C VAL A 22 3.62 -28.90 -8.11
N ALA A 23 4.18 -27.70 -8.18
CA ALA A 23 4.47 -27.00 -9.42
C ALA A 23 5.96 -26.62 -9.52
N THR A 24 6.48 -26.56 -10.75
CA THR A 24 7.75 -25.89 -11.05
C THR A 24 7.45 -24.50 -11.63
N VAL A 25 8.46 -23.63 -11.68
CA VAL A 25 8.37 -22.28 -12.30
C VAL A 25 7.77 -22.34 -13.73
N ALA A 26 7.96 -23.44 -14.44
CA ALA A 26 7.44 -23.69 -15.79
C ALA A 26 5.95 -24.08 -15.86
N PHE A 27 5.17 -23.98 -14.77
CA PHE A 27 3.73 -24.25 -14.80
C PHE A 27 2.98 -23.36 -15.81
N GLY A 28 3.47 -22.13 -16.02
CA GLY A 28 3.24 -21.32 -17.22
C GLY A 28 1.84 -20.71 -17.42
N MET A 29 0.83 -21.22 -16.73
CA MET A 29 -0.57 -20.76 -16.85
C MET A 29 -0.92 -19.60 -15.90
N GLY A 30 -0.10 -19.38 -14.86
CA GLY A 30 -0.42 -18.45 -13.77
C GLY A 30 -1.51 -19.01 -12.84
N ILE A 31 -1.16 -19.21 -11.57
CA ILE A 31 -2.13 -19.68 -10.57
C ILE A 31 -2.73 -18.45 -9.90
N ASP A 32 -4.01 -18.19 -10.18
CA ASP A 32 -4.79 -17.12 -9.55
C ASP A 32 -5.97 -17.70 -8.77
N LYS A 33 -5.65 -18.25 -7.61
CA LYS A 33 -6.61 -18.75 -6.62
C LYS A 33 -6.49 -17.87 -5.38
N PRO A 34 -7.55 -17.18 -4.94
CA PRO A 34 -7.40 -16.15 -3.92
C PRO A 34 -7.09 -16.72 -2.52
N ASN A 35 -7.54 -17.94 -2.25
CA ASN A 35 -7.51 -18.59 -0.94
C ASN A 35 -6.37 -19.59 -0.73
N ILE A 36 -5.20 -19.37 -1.34
CA ILE A 36 -4.01 -20.20 -1.08
C ILE A 36 -3.46 -19.87 0.32
N ARG A 37 -3.62 -20.80 1.28
CA ARG A 37 -3.14 -20.67 2.67
C ARG A 37 -1.64 -20.91 2.86
N HIS A 38 -1.05 -21.75 2.02
CA HIS A 38 0.36 -22.10 2.08
C HIS A 38 1.03 -22.08 0.71
N VAL A 39 2.21 -21.46 0.64
CA VAL A 39 3.16 -21.63 -0.46
C VAL A 39 4.44 -22.22 0.13
N ILE A 40 4.96 -23.29 -0.48
CA ILE A 40 6.16 -23.97 0.00
C ILE A 40 7.21 -23.97 -1.12
N HIS A 41 8.29 -23.23 -0.90
CA HIS A 41 9.52 -23.30 -1.69
C HIS A 41 10.42 -24.40 -1.13
N TYR A 42 10.83 -25.33 -2.01
CA TYR A 42 11.73 -26.43 -1.66
C TYR A 42 13.04 -26.31 -2.45
N GLY A 43 14.01 -25.63 -1.83
CA GLY A 43 15.28 -25.20 -2.42
C GLY A 43 15.40 -23.67 -2.49
N CYS A 44 16.63 -23.18 -2.59
CA CYS A 44 16.91 -21.75 -2.80
C CYS A 44 16.21 -21.24 -4.10
N PRO A 45 15.48 -20.11 -4.06
CA PRO A 45 14.92 -19.49 -5.25
C PRO A 45 16.03 -19.05 -6.23
N LYS A 46 15.70 -18.97 -7.52
CA LYS A 46 16.63 -18.48 -8.55
C LYS A 46 16.94 -16.99 -8.40
N SER A 47 15.95 -16.23 -7.95
CA SER A 47 15.99 -14.79 -7.74
C SER A 47 15.01 -14.40 -6.64
N LEU A 48 15.22 -13.24 -6.03
CA LEU A 48 14.28 -12.74 -5.01
C LEU A 48 12.96 -12.30 -5.64
N GLU A 49 12.99 -11.86 -6.89
CA GLU A 49 11.82 -11.49 -7.70
C GLU A 49 10.93 -12.70 -8.00
N SER A 50 11.50 -13.85 -8.38
CA SER A 50 10.75 -15.09 -8.55
C SER A 50 10.10 -15.50 -7.23
N TYR A 51 10.87 -15.50 -6.14
CA TYR A 51 10.35 -15.80 -4.81
C TYR A 51 9.20 -14.87 -4.42
N TYR A 52 9.33 -13.56 -4.64
CA TYR A 52 8.29 -12.58 -4.32
C TYR A 52 7.00 -12.80 -5.14
N GLN A 53 7.12 -13.04 -6.45
CA GLN A 53 5.96 -13.33 -7.30
C GLN A 53 5.29 -14.68 -6.98
N GLU A 54 6.07 -15.70 -6.62
CA GLU A 54 5.58 -17.04 -6.30
C GLU A 54 4.91 -17.10 -4.91
N SER A 55 5.56 -16.50 -3.92
CA SER A 55 5.03 -16.33 -2.55
C SER A 55 3.80 -15.40 -2.52
N GLY A 56 3.77 -14.34 -3.34
CA GLY A 56 2.63 -13.43 -3.54
C GLY A 56 1.38 -14.03 -4.23
N ARG A 57 1.35 -15.35 -4.44
CA ARG A 57 0.13 -16.11 -4.75
C ARG A 57 -0.64 -16.51 -3.48
N CYS A 58 0.02 -16.51 -2.33
CA CYS A 58 -0.53 -16.81 -1.02
C CYS A 58 -1.42 -15.65 -0.53
N GLY A 59 -2.57 -15.94 0.10
CA GLY A 59 -3.35 -14.96 0.87
C GLY A 59 -3.92 -13.75 0.12
N ARG A 60 -4.28 -13.87 -1.17
CA ARG A 60 -4.85 -12.74 -1.95
C ARG A 60 -6.25 -12.31 -1.48
N ASP A 61 -6.94 -13.16 -0.74
CA ASP A 61 -8.17 -12.83 0.02
C ASP A 61 -7.90 -12.04 1.32
N GLY A 62 -6.64 -11.73 1.64
CA GLY A 62 -6.25 -11.02 2.86
C GLY A 62 -6.35 -11.85 4.14
N ILE A 63 -6.61 -13.16 4.07
CA ILE A 63 -6.57 -14.05 5.25
C ILE A 63 -5.11 -14.42 5.56
N ALA A 64 -4.80 -14.52 6.85
CA ALA A 64 -3.50 -14.99 7.33
C ALA A 64 -3.08 -16.28 6.61
N SER A 65 -1.92 -16.24 5.97
CA SER A 65 -1.40 -17.29 5.09
C SER A 65 0.13 -17.32 5.22
N VAL A 66 0.76 -18.49 5.04
CA VAL A 66 2.17 -18.71 5.40
C VAL A 66 3.00 -19.16 4.19
N CYS A 67 4.11 -18.46 3.95
CA CYS A 67 5.09 -18.82 2.94
C CYS A 67 6.29 -19.51 3.62
N TRP A 68 6.54 -20.77 3.27
CA TRP A 68 7.63 -21.58 3.78
C TRP A 68 8.76 -21.64 2.77
N LEU A 69 10.00 -21.48 3.22
CA LEU A 69 11.20 -21.63 2.39
C LEU A 69 12.16 -22.62 3.04
N TYR A 70 12.17 -23.85 2.53
CA TYR A 70 13.16 -24.86 2.89
C TYR A 70 14.37 -24.71 1.97
N TYR A 71 15.58 -24.65 2.54
CA TYR A 71 16.81 -24.57 1.77
C TYR A 71 17.95 -25.32 2.47
N THR A 72 18.96 -25.68 1.69
CA THR A 72 20.24 -26.22 2.16
C THR A 72 21.37 -25.35 1.63
N ARG A 73 22.52 -25.29 2.32
CA ARG A 73 23.70 -24.58 1.77
C ARG A 73 24.21 -25.20 0.46
N SER A 74 23.92 -26.47 0.20
CA SER A 74 24.18 -27.14 -1.08
C SER A 74 23.35 -26.58 -2.25
N ASP A 75 22.20 -25.96 -2.00
CA ASP A 75 21.42 -25.29 -3.06
C ASP A 75 22.15 -24.07 -3.63
N PHE A 76 23.05 -23.45 -2.86
CA PHE A 76 23.79 -22.27 -3.29
C PHE A 76 24.88 -22.58 -4.33
N ALA A 77 25.31 -23.85 -4.42
CA ALA A 77 26.27 -24.32 -5.43
C ALA A 77 25.68 -24.41 -6.85
N LYS A 78 24.36 -24.20 -7.02
CA LYS A 78 23.67 -24.23 -8.31
C LYS A 78 23.91 -22.98 -9.18
N ALA A 79 24.72 -22.03 -8.72
CA ALA A 79 25.05 -20.81 -9.46
C ALA A 79 25.69 -21.09 -10.83
N ASP A 80 26.68 -21.99 -10.88
CA ASP A 80 27.36 -22.33 -12.14
C ASP A 80 26.42 -23.02 -13.14
N PHE A 81 25.44 -23.79 -12.64
CA PHE A 81 24.41 -24.41 -13.48
C PHE A 81 23.45 -23.38 -14.12
N TYR A 82 23.11 -22.29 -13.43
CA TYR A 82 22.27 -21.23 -14.00
C TYR A 82 23.03 -20.26 -14.90
N CYS A 83 24.35 -20.15 -14.73
CA CYS A 83 25.21 -19.22 -15.49
C CYS A 83 25.95 -19.86 -16.67
N GLY A 84 26.04 -21.19 -16.74
CA GLY A 84 26.92 -21.91 -17.67
C GLY A 84 26.68 -21.66 -19.16
N ASP A 85 25.42 -21.46 -19.57
CA ASP A 85 25.06 -21.26 -20.98
C ASP A 85 25.13 -19.79 -21.43
N ILE A 86 25.47 -18.85 -20.53
CA ILE A 86 25.30 -17.40 -20.75
C ILE A 86 26.57 -16.78 -21.33
N GLN A 87 26.52 -16.42 -22.61
CA GLN A 87 27.64 -15.82 -23.35
C GLN A 87 27.94 -14.36 -22.98
N SER A 88 26.95 -13.61 -22.47
CA SER A 88 27.11 -12.20 -22.12
C SER A 88 27.55 -12.02 -20.66
N GLU A 89 28.71 -11.41 -20.45
CA GLU A 89 29.25 -11.17 -19.10
C GLU A 89 28.33 -10.30 -18.25
N ASN A 90 27.68 -9.29 -18.85
CA ASN A 90 26.74 -8.41 -18.16
C ASN A 90 25.47 -9.15 -17.70
N GLN A 91 24.93 -10.05 -18.54
CA GLN A 91 23.77 -10.88 -18.16
C GLN A 91 24.15 -11.88 -17.06
N ARG A 92 25.32 -12.52 -17.18
CA ARG A 92 25.87 -13.41 -16.15
C ARG A 92 26.00 -12.69 -14.81
N ARG A 93 26.50 -11.44 -14.81
CA ARG A 93 26.64 -10.61 -13.60
C ARG A 93 25.29 -10.31 -12.95
N ALA A 94 24.31 -9.83 -13.72
CA ALA A 94 22.98 -9.50 -13.21
C ALA A 94 22.23 -10.73 -12.63
N ILE A 95 22.33 -11.89 -13.30
CA ILE A 95 21.75 -13.14 -12.80
C ILE A 95 22.45 -13.60 -11.52
N MET A 96 23.77 -13.44 -11.44
CA MET A 96 24.54 -13.77 -10.25
C MET A 96 24.17 -12.86 -9.07
N GLU A 97 24.01 -11.55 -9.28
CA GLU A 97 23.56 -10.58 -8.27
C GLU A 97 22.14 -10.92 -7.75
N SER A 98 21.23 -11.24 -8.65
CA SER A 98 19.85 -11.64 -8.30
C SER A 98 19.80 -12.98 -7.53
N LEU A 99 20.66 -13.95 -7.89
CA LEU A 99 20.84 -15.19 -7.13
C LEU A 99 21.47 -14.93 -5.76
N MET A 100 22.45 -14.03 -5.64
CA MET A 100 23.02 -13.63 -4.34
C MET A 100 21.96 -13.04 -3.42
N ALA A 101 21.05 -12.21 -3.93
CA ALA A 101 19.96 -11.65 -3.15
C ALA A 101 19.02 -12.76 -2.61
N ALA A 102 18.71 -13.77 -3.42
CA ALA A 102 17.94 -14.94 -2.97
C ALA A 102 18.69 -15.78 -1.92
N GLN A 103 20.00 -16.00 -2.09
CA GLN A 103 20.84 -16.73 -1.13
C GLN A 103 20.95 -15.97 0.20
N HIS A 104 21.17 -14.65 0.16
CA HIS A 104 21.15 -13.81 1.37
C HIS A 104 19.77 -13.84 2.03
N TYR A 105 18.68 -13.79 1.25
CA TYR A 105 17.33 -13.94 1.79
C TYR A 105 17.12 -15.25 2.56
N CYS A 106 17.71 -16.36 2.12
CA CYS A 106 17.64 -17.63 2.85
C CYS A 106 18.30 -17.53 4.24
N VAL A 107 19.52 -16.97 4.32
CA VAL A 107 20.38 -16.97 5.52
C VAL A 107 20.26 -15.74 6.43
N LEU A 108 19.56 -14.68 6.01
CA LEU A 108 19.49 -13.45 6.81
C LEU A 108 18.88 -13.70 8.20
N THR A 109 19.41 -13.00 9.20
CA THR A 109 18.92 -13.02 10.59
C THR A 109 18.06 -11.81 10.94
N THR A 110 18.00 -10.83 10.04
CA THR A 110 17.19 -9.61 10.19
C THR A 110 15.72 -9.82 9.76
N CYS A 111 14.89 -8.78 9.72
CA CYS A 111 13.48 -8.92 9.34
C CYS A 111 13.31 -9.27 7.85
N ARG A 112 12.77 -10.46 7.53
CA ARG A 112 12.52 -10.92 6.14
C ARG A 112 11.69 -9.93 5.32
N ARG A 113 10.61 -9.38 5.90
CA ARG A 113 9.75 -8.39 5.23
C ARG A 113 10.53 -7.10 4.92
N LYS A 114 11.36 -6.62 5.86
CA LYS A 114 12.18 -5.43 5.66
C LYS A 114 13.15 -5.61 4.51
N PHE A 115 13.84 -6.76 4.46
CA PHE A 115 14.76 -7.08 3.37
C PHE A 115 14.06 -7.13 2.01
N LEU A 116 12.91 -7.79 1.89
CA LEU A 116 12.12 -7.82 0.65
C LEU A 116 11.73 -6.43 0.19
N LEU A 117 11.16 -5.60 1.07
CA LEU A 117 10.76 -4.24 0.74
C LEU A 117 11.95 -3.40 0.28
N SER A 118 13.06 -3.43 1.03
CA SER A 118 14.27 -2.67 0.68
C SER A 118 14.91 -3.12 -0.64
N HIS A 119 14.79 -4.40 -1.02
CA HIS A 119 15.24 -4.90 -2.33
C HIS A 119 14.45 -4.30 -3.50
N PHE A 120 13.15 -4.01 -3.31
CA PHE A 120 12.31 -3.32 -4.30
C PHE A 120 12.32 -1.79 -4.15
N GLY A 121 13.24 -1.23 -3.35
CA GLY A 121 13.37 0.21 -3.14
C GLY A 121 12.37 0.80 -2.14
N GLU A 122 11.56 -0.03 -1.46
CA GLU A 122 10.60 0.42 -0.45
C GLU A 122 11.26 0.56 0.94
N ALA A 123 11.21 1.78 1.48
CA ALA A 123 11.72 2.07 2.81
C ALA A 123 10.75 1.56 3.90
N TYR A 124 11.22 0.65 4.75
CA TYR A 124 10.46 0.16 5.91
C TYR A 124 11.00 0.75 7.21
N SER A 125 10.24 1.67 7.80
CA SER A 125 10.68 2.51 8.93
C SER A 125 10.86 1.74 10.24
N THR A 126 10.12 0.66 10.48
CA THR A 126 10.26 -0.13 11.71
C THR A 126 11.46 -1.08 11.65
N SER A 127 11.91 -1.54 12.82
CA SER A 127 13.02 -2.49 12.96
C SER A 127 12.63 -3.93 12.56
N GLY A 128 11.37 -4.30 12.75
CA GLY A 128 10.81 -5.62 12.44
C GLY A 128 9.34 -5.57 12.08
N CYS A 129 8.82 -6.68 11.54
CA CYS A 129 7.43 -6.79 11.08
C CYS A 129 6.49 -7.56 12.03
N GLY A 130 7.02 -8.13 13.12
CA GLY A 130 6.27 -8.95 14.09
C GLY A 130 5.75 -10.30 13.58
N ASN A 131 5.78 -10.55 12.27
CA ASN A 131 5.15 -11.71 11.63
C ASN A 131 6.05 -12.33 10.55
N CYS A 132 7.29 -12.62 10.92
CA CYS A 132 8.16 -13.58 10.24
C CYS A 132 8.97 -14.33 11.31
N ASP A 133 9.45 -15.53 10.99
CA ASP A 133 10.35 -16.33 11.83
C ASP A 133 11.43 -15.50 12.54
N ASN A 134 12.18 -14.66 11.83
CA ASN A 134 13.25 -13.83 12.43
C ASN A 134 12.74 -12.71 13.37
N CYS A 135 11.45 -12.35 13.30
CA CYS A 135 10.81 -11.43 14.24
C CYS A 135 10.09 -12.14 15.39
N MET A 136 9.67 -13.40 15.19
CA MET A 136 8.96 -14.20 16.20
C MET A 136 9.89 -15.11 17.03
N ALA A 137 11.10 -15.40 16.53
CA ALA A 137 12.09 -16.18 17.26
C ALA A 137 12.54 -15.44 18.54
N PRO A 138 12.66 -16.15 19.68
CA PRO A 138 13.13 -15.54 20.92
C PRO A 138 14.58 -15.09 20.78
N ARG A 139 14.83 -13.78 20.88
CA ARG A 139 16.17 -13.22 20.73
C ARG A 139 17.00 -13.48 21.99
N LYS A 140 17.77 -14.57 21.99
CA LYS A 140 18.95 -14.67 22.86
C LYS A 140 20.00 -13.72 22.31
N GLU A 141 20.02 -12.49 22.80
CA GLU A 141 21.03 -11.50 22.44
C GLU A 141 22.34 -11.77 23.20
N HIS A 142 23.48 -11.63 22.52
CA HIS A 142 24.80 -11.82 23.10
C HIS A 142 25.77 -10.81 22.51
N ASP A 143 26.71 -10.32 23.33
CA ASP A 143 27.81 -9.51 22.82
C ASP A 143 28.83 -10.42 22.13
N PHE A 144 29.06 -10.17 20.84
CA PHE A 144 30.05 -10.85 20.02
C PHE A 144 31.21 -9.92 19.64
N SER A 145 31.42 -8.83 20.39
CA SER A 145 32.45 -7.83 20.12
C SER A 145 33.84 -8.43 19.93
N ARG A 146 34.25 -9.40 20.78
CA ARG A 146 35.52 -10.13 20.69
C ARG A 146 35.65 -10.93 19.40
N GLU A 147 34.67 -11.77 19.10
CA GLU A 147 34.73 -12.68 17.96
C GLU A 147 34.58 -11.92 16.64
N ALA A 148 33.74 -10.88 16.61
CA ALA A 148 33.60 -9.99 15.47
C ALA A 148 34.88 -9.20 15.18
N LEU A 149 35.57 -8.70 16.22
CA LEU A 149 36.88 -8.06 16.08
C LEU A 149 37.91 -9.05 15.49
N LEU A 150 38.02 -10.26 16.04
CA LEU A 150 38.93 -11.30 15.54
C LEU A 150 38.66 -11.63 14.06
N LEU A 151 37.38 -11.82 13.69
CA LEU A 151 36.99 -12.17 12.32
C LEU A 151 37.25 -11.05 11.32
N MET A 152 36.82 -9.82 11.62
CA MET A 152 37.02 -8.67 10.72
C MET A 152 38.51 -8.33 10.58
N THR A 153 39.30 -8.36 11.67
CA THR A 153 40.75 -8.12 11.61
C THR A 153 41.47 -9.24 10.84
N CYS A 154 41.03 -10.50 10.96
CA CYS A 154 41.59 -11.61 10.18
C CYS A 154 41.26 -11.49 8.69
N ILE A 155 40.03 -11.08 8.33
CA ILE A 155 39.62 -10.82 6.93
C ILE A 155 40.50 -9.72 6.33
N GLN A 156 40.74 -8.62 7.06
CA GLN A 156 41.58 -7.52 6.62
C GLN A 156 43.07 -7.94 6.51
N SER A 157 43.57 -8.76 7.44
CA SER A 157 44.93 -9.34 7.38
C SER A 157 45.09 -10.28 6.18
N CYS A 158 44.03 -11.01 5.81
CA CYS A 158 43.96 -11.83 4.60
C CYS A 158 43.66 -11.01 3.33
N LYS A 159 43.87 -9.68 3.36
CA LYS A 159 43.70 -8.72 2.24
C LYS A 159 42.29 -8.60 1.64
N GLY A 160 41.27 -9.24 2.22
CA GLY A 160 39.89 -9.23 1.70
C GLY A 160 39.69 -9.84 0.31
N ASP A 161 40.71 -10.47 -0.27
CA ASP A 161 40.69 -11.10 -1.61
C ASP A 161 40.39 -12.62 -1.55
N ARG A 162 39.97 -13.11 -0.38
CA ARG A 162 39.71 -14.53 -0.12
C ARG A 162 38.26 -14.79 0.27
N GLY A 163 37.79 -15.98 -0.07
CA GLY A 163 36.52 -16.50 0.42
C GLY A 163 36.59 -16.85 1.90
N LEU A 164 35.43 -16.78 2.56
CA LEU A 164 35.24 -16.84 4.01
C LEU A 164 35.94 -18.03 4.72
N ASN A 165 36.09 -19.18 4.06
CA ASN A 165 36.78 -20.34 4.67
C ASN A 165 38.25 -20.03 5.07
N MET A 166 38.97 -19.20 4.30
CA MET A 166 40.39 -18.92 4.57
C MET A 166 40.63 -18.23 5.92
N PRO A 167 40.03 -17.06 6.23
CA PRO A 167 40.21 -16.41 7.54
C PRO A 167 39.66 -17.27 8.69
N ILE A 168 38.61 -18.05 8.47
CA ILE A 168 38.09 -18.98 9.50
C ILE A 168 39.11 -20.09 9.80
N ASP A 169 39.72 -20.69 8.79
CA ASP A 169 40.74 -21.73 8.99
C ASP A 169 42.00 -21.16 9.65
N VAL A 170 42.38 -19.90 9.37
CA VAL A 170 43.46 -19.18 10.08
C VAL A 170 43.10 -18.99 11.57
N LEU A 171 41.93 -18.45 11.88
CA LEU A 171 41.48 -18.28 13.28
C LEU A 171 41.41 -19.59 14.05
N ARG A 172 40.99 -20.68 13.39
CA ARG A 172 40.94 -22.02 14.00
C ARG A 172 42.31 -22.72 14.06
N GLY A 173 43.37 -22.08 13.58
CA GLY A 173 44.75 -22.57 13.69
C GLY A 173 45.10 -23.69 12.71
N SER A 174 44.39 -23.77 11.58
CA SER A 174 44.63 -24.76 10.53
C SER A 174 46.02 -24.61 9.92
N ARG A 175 46.65 -25.74 9.60
CA ARG A 175 47.94 -25.83 8.89
C ARG A 175 47.78 -26.44 7.50
N SER A 176 46.66 -26.15 6.84
CA SER A 176 46.45 -26.57 5.45
C SER A 176 47.52 -25.97 4.54
N LYS A 177 47.89 -26.68 3.46
CA LYS A 177 48.93 -26.22 2.53
C LYS A 177 48.69 -24.77 2.04
N LYS A 178 47.43 -24.42 1.74
CA LYS A 178 47.02 -23.08 1.29
C LYS A 178 47.31 -21.96 2.31
N ILE A 179 47.33 -22.26 3.61
CA ILE A 179 47.65 -21.32 4.68
C ILE A 179 49.17 -21.13 4.81
N LEU A 180 49.92 -22.24 4.75
CA LEU A 180 51.39 -22.24 4.82
C LEU A 180 52.01 -21.54 3.61
N ASP A 181 51.52 -21.84 2.40
CA ASP A 181 51.92 -21.21 1.13
C ASP A 181 51.64 -19.70 1.13
N ALA A 182 50.62 -19.24 1.87
CA ALA A 182 50.27 -17.83 2.04
C ALA A 182 50.94 -17.17 3.27
N HIS A 183 51.70 -17.95 4.06
CA HIS A 183 52.31 -17.54 5.34
C HIS A 183 51.34 -17.01 6.40
N PHE A 184 50.05 -17.37 6.31
CA PHE A 184 49.03 -16.96 7.28
C PHE A 184 49.12 -17.71 8.62
N ASP A 185 49.94 -18.77 8.68
CA ASP A 185 50.33 -19.45 9.93
C ASP A 185 51.16 -18.56 10.88
N LYS A 186 51.78 -17.50 10.34
CA LYS A 186 52.60 -16.54 11.11
C LYS A 186 51.82 -15.32 11.61
N LEU A 187 50.53 -15.21 11.28
CA LEU A 187 49.69 -14.10 11.76
C LEU A 187 49.45 -14.23 13.28
N PRO A 188 49.50 -13.14 14.06
CA PRO A 188 49.18 -13.17 15.50
C PRO A 188 47.77 -13.70 15.82
N LEU A 189 46.87 -13.68 14.83
CA LEU A 189 45.50 -14.18 14.92
C LEU A 189 45.37 -15.70 14.73
N HIS A 190 46.45 -16.39 14.32
CA HIS A 190 46.41 -17.82 14.01
C HIS A 190 46.09 -18.65 15.26
N GLY A 191 44.98 -19.38 15.21
CA GLY A 191 44.56 -20.23 16.32
C GLY A 191 43.91 -19.52 17.51
N LEU A 192 43.62 -18.21 17.45
CA LEU A 192 42.91 -17.48 18.52
C LEU A 192 41.40 -17.76 18.57
N GLY A 193 40.84 -18.44 17.56
CA GLY A 193 39.42 -18.77 17.43
C GLY A 193 39.13 -20.28 17.46
N LYS A 194 39.99 -21.08 18.10
CA LYS A 194 39.84 -22.54 18.23
C LYS A 194 38.60 -22.97 19.02
N ASP A 195 38.10 -22.10 19.89
CA ASP A 195 36.98 -22.36 20.81
C ASP A 195 35.63 -22.57 20.09
N HIS A 196 35.57 -22.26 18.79
CA HIS A 196 34.36 -22.35 17.95
C HIS A 196 34.56 -23.18 16.67
N SER A 197 33.49 -23.82 16.19
CA SER A 197 33.52 -24.60 14.96
C SER A 197 33.62 -23.73 13.70
N SER A 198 33.95 -24.35 12.55
CA SER A 198 33.91 -23.67 11.25
C SER A 198 32.50 -23.18 10.90
N ASN A 199 31.46 -23.89 11.34
CA ASN A 199 30.08 -23.50 11.08
C ASN A 199 29.66 -22.31 11.94
N TRP A 200 30.04 -22.30 13.23
CA TRP A 200 29.82 -21.17 14.14
C TRP A 200 30.45 -19.88 13.59
N TRP A 201 31.70 -19.93 13.14
CA TRP A 201 32.37 -18.78 12.54
C TRP A 201 31.70 -18.30 11.24
N LYS A 202 31.11 -19.22 10.45
CA LYS A 202 30.32 -18.86 9.26
C LYS A 202 29.02 -18.18 9.64
N GLU A 203 28.32 -18.67 10.65
CA GLU A 203 27.10 -18.04 11.17
C GLU A 203 27.36 -16.61 11.64
N LEU A 204 28.39 -16.38 12.46
CA LEU A 204 28.79 -15.03 12.86
C LEU A 204 29.11 -14.14 11.64
N ALA A 205 29.85 -14.67 10.65
CA ALA A 205 30.14 -13.94 9.43
C ALA A 205 28.87 -13.53 8.66
N TYR A 206 27.89 -14.43 8.51
CA TYR A 206 26.62 -14.13 7.86
C TYR A 206 25.79 -13.09 8.64
N GLN A 207 25.85 -13.09 9.98
CA GLN A 207 25.26 -12.00 10.77
C GLN A 207 25.96 -10.66 10.53
N LEU A 208 27.29 -10.63 10.50
CA LEU A 208 28.06 -9.42 10.20
C LEU A 208 27.79 -8.90 8.78
N ILE A 209 27.56 -9.78 7.80
CA ILE A 209 27.09 -9.42 6.45
C ILE A 209 25.68 -8.84 6.52
N SER A 210 24.73 -9.51 7.18
CA SER A 210 23.33 -9.06 7.26
C SER A 210 23.15 -7.73 8.01
N HIS A 211 24.01 -7.45 8.99
CA HIS A 211 24.09 -6.17 9.70
C HIS A 211 25.02 -5.14 9.00
N GLY A 212 25.61 -5.48 7.85
CA GLY A 212 26.39 -4.57 7.00
C GLY A 212 27.79 -4.22 7.51
N TYR A 213 28.37 -4.98 8.44
CA TYR A 213 29.77 -4.83 8.88
C TYR A 213 30.76 -5.50 7.91
N LEU A 214 30.34 -6.59 7.27
CA LEU A 214 31.06 -7.24 6.18
C LEU A 214 30.32 -7.01 4.86
N VAL A 215 31.06 -6.99 3.75
CA VAL A 215 30.52 -7.05 2.39
C VAL A 215 31.04 -8.32 1.73
N GLU A 216 30.16 -8.98 0.99
CA GLU A 216 30.50 -10.11 0.16
C GLU A 216 30.49 -9.66 -1.30
N THR A 217 31.56 -9.93 -2.01
CA THR A 217 31.77 -9.54 -3.40
C THR A 217 32.09 -10.77 -4.24
N PHE A 218 31.77 -10.72 -5.52
CA PHE A 218 32.18 -11.75 -6.47
C PHE A 218 33.23 -11.21 -7.42
N LYS A 219 34.32 -11.97 -7.54
CA LYS A 219 35.35 -11.74 -8.54
C LYS A 219 35.43 -12.97 -9.43
N ASP A 220 35.07 -12.79 -10.69
CA ASP A 220 35.00 -13.81 -11.74
C ASP A 220 34.03 -14.96 -11.41
N LEU A 221 34.53 -15.98 -10.71
CA LEU A 221 33.82 -17.20 -10.26
C LEU A 221 33.90 -17.42 -8.75
N TYR A 222 34.64 -16.57 -8.02
CA TYR A 222 34.93 -16.76 -6.60
C TYR A 222 34.25 -15.70 -5.74
N ARG A 223 33.63 -16.18 -4.65
CA ARG A 223 33.01 -15.38 -3.59
C ARG A 223 34.08 -14.94 -2.59
N THR A 224 34.31 -13.64 -2.47
CA THR A 224 35.28 -13.01 -1.55
C THR A 224 34.55 -12.19 -0.50
N VAL A 225 35.14 -12.07 0.70
CA VAL A 225 34.55 -11.29 1.81
C VAL A 225 35.53 -10.22 2.26
N SER A 226 35.04 -9.00 2.41
CA SER A 226 35.82 -7.83 2.85
C SER A 226 35.08 -7.07 3.96
N VAL A 227 35.81 -6.20 4.67
CA VAL A 227 35.23 -5.37 5.74
C VAL A 227 34.60 -4.11 5.12
N SER A 228 33.33 -3.85 5.44
CA SER A 228 32.59 -2.69 4.93
C SER A 228 33.10 -1.38 5.53
N SER A 229 32.65 -0.22 5.00
CA SER A 229 32.89 1.08 5.65
C SER A 229 32.40 1.11 7.12
N LYS A 230 31.22 0.54 7.40
CA LYS A 230 30.68 0.38 8.76
C LYS A 230 31.54 -0.57 9.61
N GLY A 231 32.04 -1.66 9.03
CA GLY A 231 32.98 -2.57 9.68
C GLY A 231 34.30 -1.89 10.04
N GLN A 232 34.86 -1.09 9.13
CA GLN A 232 36.09 -0.32 9.34
C GLN A 232 35.91 0.75 10.42
N GLN A 233 34.76 1.43 10.45
CA GLN A 233 34.41 2.36 11.55
C GLN A 233 34.35 1.64 12.90
N TYR A 234 33.74 0.45 12.97
CA TYR A 234 33.68 -0.37 14.19
C TYR A 234 35.06 -0.88 14.63
N LEU A 235 35.91 -1.33 13.69
CA LEU A 235 37.30 -1.69 13.98
C LEU A 235 38.11 -0.49 14.49
N SER A 236 37.85 0.71 13.99
CA SER A 236 38.57 1.94 14.35
C SER A 236 38.12 2.54 15.68
N SER A 237 36.91 2.23 16.14
CA SER A 237 36.43 2.63 17.48
C SER A 237 36.85 1.66 18.57
N ALA A 238 37.30 0.44 18.23
CA ALA A 238 37.92 -0.48 19.17
C ALA A 238 39.32 0.01 19.58
N ARG A 239 39.53 0.16 20.90
CA ARG A 239 40.81 0.51 21.52
C ARG A 239 41.21 -0.59 22.52
N PRO A 240 42.50 -0.73 22.87
CA PRO A 240 42.94 -1.68 23.90
C PRO A 240 42.16 -1.54 25.22
N ASP A 241 41.82 -0.31 25.60
CA ASP A 241 41.15 0.02 26.87
C ASP A 241 39.60 0.11 26.74
N HIS A 242 39.07 0.06 25.51
CA HIS A 242 37.63 0.17 25.26
C HIS A 242 37.22 -0.57 23.98
N GLN A 243 36.54 -1.70 24.15
CA GLN A 243 35.95 -2.44 23.05
C GLN A 243 34.45 -2.10 22.94
N PRO A 244 33.97 -1.55 21.81
CA PRO A 244 32.55 -1.25 21.63
C PRO A 244 31.74 -2.55 21.57
N PRO A 245 30.65 -2.69 22.36
CA PRO A 245 29.84 -3.91 22.34
C PRO A 245 29.17 -4.09 20.98
N LEU A 246 29.08 -5.34 20.54
CA LEU A 246 28.39 -5.75 19.32
C LEU A 246 27.38 -6.84 19.67
N VAL A 247 26.24 -6.38 20.21
CA VAL A 247 25.13 -7.26 20.57
C VAL A 247 24.41 -7.73 19.30
N LEU A 248 24.43 -9.04 19.07
CA LEU A 248 23.70 -9.71 17.97
C LEU A 248 22.84 -10.85 18.53
N THR A 249 21.92 -11.38 17.72
CA THR A 249 21.07 -12.51 18.11
C THR A 249 21.79 -13.84 17.86
N MET A 250 21.86 -14.73 18.87
CA MET A 250 22.41 -16.07 18.68
C MET A 250 21.55 -16.88 17.69
N THR A 251 22.14 -17.45 16.63
CA THR A 251 21.42 -18.42 15.77
C THR A 251 21.40 -19.81 16.39
N SER A 252 20.45 -20.65 15.98
CA SER A 252 20.29 -22.01 16.51
C SER A 252 21.55 -22.86 16.40
N GLU A 253 22.35 -22.69 15.36
CA GLU A 253 23.64 -23.38 15.21
C GLU A 253 24.71 -22.87 16.20
N MET A 254 24.72 -21.56 16.50
CA MET A 254 25.60 -20.99 17.53
C MET A 254 25.20 -21.38 18.96
N ILE A 255 23.91 -21.71 19.17
CA ILE A 255 23.38 -22.24 20.44
C ILE A 255 23.79 -23.71 20.60
N LYS A 256 23.56 -24.55 19.57
CA LYS A 256 23.95 -25.98 19.57
C LYS A 256 25.43 -26.19 19.89
N ASP A 257 26.33 -25.42 19.28
CA ASP A 257 27.78 -25.53 19.53
C ASP A 257 28.16 -25.18 20.99
N ARG A 258 27.40 -24.32 21.68
CA ARG A 258 27.57 -24.06 23.13
C ARG A 258 27.03 -25.21 23.96
N GLU A 259 25.83 -25.69 23.65
CA GLU A 259 25.19 -26.81 24.35
C GLU A 259 26.00 -28.12 24.20
N PHE A 260 26.66 -28.33 23.05
CA PHE A 260 27.56 -29.47 22.83
C PHE A 260 28.83 -29.45 23.72
N GLN A 261 29.22 -28.28 24.26
CA GLN A 261 30.28 -28.16 25.27
C GLN A 261 29.76 -28.32 26.70
N SER A 262 28.43 -28.34 26.91
CA SER A 262 27.78 -28.40 28.22
C SER A 262 26.61 -29.39 28.24
N THR A 263 26.97 -30.68 28.24
CA THR A 263 26.13 -31.87 28.51
C THR A 263 25.00 -32.21 27.52
N SER A 264 24.76 -33.52 27.39
CA SER A 264 23.76 -34.15 26.54
C SER A 264 22.33 -34.05 27.07
N SER A 265 21.36 -34.10 26.15
CA SER A 265 19.89 -34.00 26.34
C SER A 265 19.41 -32.56 26.54
N GLU A 266 18.31 -32.09 25.93
CA GLU A 266 17.11 -32.82 25.46
C GLU A 266 16.70 -32.45 24.02
N VAL A 267 15.96 -33.34 23.35
CA VAL A 267 15.33 -33.03 22.06
C VAL A 267 14.05 -32.23 22.32
N GLY A 268 14.13 -30.91 22.14
CA GLY A 268 13.01 -30.00 22.31
C GLY A 268 11.82 -30.35 21.41
N GLU A 269 10.68 -30.62 22.04
CA GLU A 269 9.42 -31.00 21.40
C GLU A 269 8.94 -29.89 20.44
N PHE A 270 8.74 -30.23 19.16
CA PHE A 270 8.24 -29.30 18.16
C PHE A 270 6.76 -29.01 18.41
N LYS A 271 6.48 -27.98 19.23
CA LYS A 271 5.12 -27.46 19.41
C LYS A 271 4.55 -27.11 18.05
N SER A 272 3.53 -27.88 17.64
CA SER A 272 2.78 -27.66 16.41
C SER A 272 2.39 -26.18 16.31
N LEU A 273 2.97 -25.49 15.33
CA LEU A 273 2.59 -24.13 14.98
C LEU A 273 1.12 -24.18 14.55
N ALA A 274 0.25 -23.69 15.42
CA ALA A 274 -1.18 -23.64 15.17
C ALA A 274 -1.43 -22.93 13.84
N THR A 275 -2.27 -23.53 13.00
CA THR A 275 -2.76 -22.92 11.76
C THR A 275 -3.38 -21.57 12.10
N PRO A 276 -2.90 -20.44 11.52
CA PRO A 276 -3.38 -19.09 11.86
C PRO A 276 -4.77 -18.78 11.27
N GLU A 277 -5.58 -19.80 11.02
CA GLU A 277 -6.90 -19.70 10.38
C GLU A 277 -7.99 -19.17 11.33
N CYS A 278 -7.72 -19.15 12.64
CA CYS A 278 -8.73 -18.96 13.70
C CYS A 278 -8.49 -17.78 14.66
N ASP A 279 -7.70 -16.76 14.30
CA ASP A 279 -7.69 -15.51 15.07
C ASP A 279 -9.09 -14.90 15.13
N GLY A 280 -9.60 -14.71 16.35
CA GLY A 280 -10.91 -14.10 16.65
C GLY A 280 -12.11 -15.06 16.69
N PHE A 281 -11.92 -16.39 16.69
CA PHE A 281 -13.01 -17.36 16.80
C PHE A 281 -13.01 -18.13 18.13
N SER A 282 -14.19 -18.33 18.72
CA SER A 282 -14.38 -19.41 19.69
C SER A 282 -14.31 -20.79 19.01
N LYS A 283 -14.11 -21.86 19.80
CA LYS A 283 -14.02 -23.24 19.29
C LYS A 283 -15.27 -23.65 18.48
N ALA A 284 -16.45 -23.21 18.90
CA ALA A 284 -17.71 -23.49 18.21
C ALA A 284 -17.84 -22.68 16.89
N GLU A 285 -17.37 -21.43 16.85
CA GLU A 285 -17.43 -20.62 15.64
C GLU A 285 -16.40 -21.04 14.59
N SER A 286 -15.23 -21.52 15.02
CA SER A 286 -14.26 -22.21 14.15
C SER A 286 -14.90 -23.45 13.50
N GLN A 287 -15.61 -24.28 14.27
CA GLN A 287 -16.37 -25.42 13.73
C GLN A 287 -17.46 -24.96 12.74
N LEU A 288 -18.23 -23.93 13.07
CA LEU A 288 -19.24 -23.34 12.17
C LEU A 288 -18.60 -22.86 10.85
N TYR A 289 -17.47 -22.17 10.92
CA TYR A 289 -16.72 -21.68 9.76
C TYR A 289 -16.29 -22.84 8.84
N HIS A 290 -15.68 -23.90 9.38
CA HIS A 290 -15.29 -25.07 8.59
C HIS A 290 -16.50 -25.79 7.97
N MET A 291 -17.62 -25.91 8.69
CA MET A 291 -18.86 -26.49 8.14
C MET A 291 -19.45 -25.63 7.01
N LEU A 292 -19.44 -24.30 7.14
CA LEU A 292 -19.87 -23.38 6.08
C LEU A 292 -18.98 -23.44 4.83
N LEU A 293 -17.66 -23.64 4.99
CA LEU A 293 -16.76 -23.89 3.86
C LEU A 293 -17.12 -25.18 3.11
N GLN A 294 -17.48 -26.25 3.83
CA GLN A 294 -17.93 -27.52 3.23
C GLN A 294 -19.26 -27.36 2.47
N GLU A 295 -20.24 -26.64 3.02
CA GLU A 295 -21.52 -26.38 2.32
C GLU A 295 -21.30 -25.51 1.08
N ARG A 296 -20.46 -24.47 1.15
CA ARG A 296 -20.05 -23.70 -0.05
C ARG A 296 -19.39 -24.59 -1.11
N MET A 297 -18.56 -25.55 -0.72
CA MET A 297 -17.94 -26.50 -1.64
C MET A 297 -18.97 -27.43 -2.30
N LYS A 298 -19.98 -27.93 -1.55
CA LYS A 298 -21.08 -28.73 -2.09
C LYS A 298 -21.89 -27.93 -3.13
N LEU A 299 -22.25 -26.69 -2.82
CA LEU A 299 -22.92 -25.78 -3.76
C LEU A 299 -22.10 -25.54 -5.03
N ALA A 300 -20.80 -25.27 -4.88
CA ALA A 300 -19.90 -25.02 -6.00
C ALA A 300 -19.80 -26.22 -6.94
N ARG A 301 -19.71 -27.44 -6.39
CA ARG A 301 -19.73 -28.70 -7.17
C ARG A 301 -21.05 -28.88 -7.92
N GLY A 302 -22.19 -28.61 -7.28
CA GLY A 302 -23.52 -28.69 -7.93
C GLY A 302 -23.71 -27.71 -9.10
N ILE A 303 -22.99 -26.59 -9.12
CA ILE A 303 -23.05 -25.56 -10.17
C ILE A 303 -21.88 -25.71 -11.17
N GLY A 304 -20.88 -26.53 -10.87
CA GLY A 304 -19.67 -26.70 -11.68
C GLY A 304 -18.69 -25.51 -11.62
N THR A 305 -18.72 -24.71 -10.56
CA THR A 305 -17.88 -23.52 -10.37
C THR A 305 -16.85 -23.70 -9.23
N ALA A 306 -15.95 -22.74 -9.05
CA ALA A 306 -15.01 -22.73 -7.92
C ALA A 306 -15.66 -22.17 -6.64
N PRO A 307 -15.36 -22.69 -5.43
CA PRO A 307 -16.01 -22.24 -4.19
C PRO A 307 -15.90 -20.74 -3.92
N TYR A 308 -14.72 -20.14 -4.15
CA TYR A 308 -14.50 -18.71 -3.95
C TYR A 308 -15.32 -17.82 -4.92
N ALA A 309 -15.80 -18.37 -6.05
CA ALA A 309 -16.63 -17.64 -7.01
C ALA A 309 -18.11 -17.55 -6.60
N ILE A 310 -18.54 -18.34 -5.60
CA ILE A 310 -19.83 -18.14 -4.93
C ILE A 310 -19.70 -16.97 -3.94
N CYS A 311 -18.74 -17.07 -3.02
CA CYS A 311 -18.36 -16.00 -2.10
C CYS A 311 -16.96 -16.29 -1.53
N GLY A 312 -16.20 -15.23 -1.19
CA GLY A 312 -14.85 -15.35 -0.66
C GLY A 312 -14.81 -15.91 0.76
N ASP A 313 -13.65 -16.45 1.16
CA ASP A 313 -13.42 -17.02 2.50
C ASP A 313 -13.65 -15.97 3.61
N GLN A 314 -13.32 -14.69 3.36
CA GLN A 314 -13.63 -13.57 4.24
C GLN A 314 -15.14 -13.37 4.47
N THR A 315 -15.95 -13.53 3.41
CA THR A 315 -17.40 -13.43 3.50
C THR A 315 -17.97 -14.60 4.30
N ILE A 316 -17.45 -15.82 4.12
CA ILE A 316 -17.79 -16.97 4.97
C ILE A 316 -17.38 -16.73 6.43
N LYS A 317 -16.20 -16.17 6.69
CA LYS A 317 -15.76 -15.79 8.05
C LYS A 317 -16.73 -14.79 8.69
N LYS A 318 -17.15 -13.76 7.96
CA LYS A 318 -18.15 -12.79 8.44
C LYS A 318 -19.54 -13.42 8.65
N ILE A 319 -19.98 -14.33 7.78
CA ILE A 319 -21.23 -15.09 7.96
C ILE A 319 -21.19 -15.98 9.22
N ALA A 320 -20.05 -16.62 9.51
CA ALA A 320 -19.86 -17.44 10.71
C ALA A 320 -19.89 -16.62 12.01
N LEU A 321 -19.45 -15.36 11.97
CA LEU A 321 -19.49 -14.43 13.10
C LEU A 321 -20.89 -13.80 13.28
N VAL A 322 -21.49 -13.25 12.21
CA VAL A 322 -22.77 -12.52 12.25
C VAL A 322 -23.97 -13.46 12.40
N ARG A 323 -23.86 -14.70 11.89
CA ARG A 323 -24.89 -15.76 11.91
C ARG A 323 -26.29 -15.24 11.50
N PRO A 324 -26.41 -14.62 10.30
CA PRO A 324 -27.61 -13.88 9.91
C PRO A 324 -28.84 -14.79 9.85
N SER A 325 -29.94 -14.35 10.45
CA SER A 325 -31.23 -15.03 10.41
C SER A 325 -32.10 -14.60 9.23
N THR A 326 -31.86 -13.43 8.63
CA THR A 326 -32.67 -12.83 7.54
C THR A 326 -31.85 -12.49 6.30
N LYS A 327 -32.52 -12.38 5.14
CA LYS A 327 -31.90 -11.93 3.88
C LYS A 327 -31.31 -10.53 3.97
N ALA A 328 -31.96 -9.61 4.69
CA ALA A 328 -31.45 -8.26 4.93
C ALA A 328 -30.14 -8.27 5.75
N ARG A 329 -30.06 -9.07 6.83
CA ARG A 329 -28.82 -9.22 7.60
C ARG A 329 -27.72 -9.92 6.81
N LEU A 330 -28.06 -10.86 5.92
CA LEU A 330 -27.10 -11.47 5.00
C LEU A 330 -26.56 -10.45 3.98
N ALA A 331 -27.42 -9.60 3.40
CA ALA A 331 -27.05 -8.58 2.43
C ALA A 331 -26.12 -7.49 3.01
N ASN A 332 -26.24 -7.19 4.31
CA ASN A 332 -25.38 -6.24 5.02
C ASN A 332 -23.97 -6.77 5.36
N ILE A 333 -23.61 -8.00 4.94
CA ILE A 333 -22.27 -8.56 5.16
C ILE A 333 -21.35 -8.23 3.99
N ASP A 334 -20.21 -7.60 4.25
CA ASP A 334 -19.24 -7.24 3.20
C ASP A 334 -18.85 -8.44 2.32
N GLY A 335 -18.96 -8.25 1.00
CA GLY A 335 -18.68 -9.28 -0.01
C GLY A 335 -19.84 -10.23 -0.29
N VAL A 336 -20.97 -10.11 0.41
CA VAL A 336 -22.25 -10.62 -0.09
C VAL A 336 -22.74 -9.69 -1.19
N ASN A 337 -23.00 -10.23 -2.37
CA ASN A 337 -23.59 -9.49 -3.49
C ASN A 337 -25.06 -9.87 -3.69
N GLN A 338 -25.83 -9.01 -4.36
CA GLN A 338 -27.27 -9.21 -4.56
C GLN A 338 -27.58 -10.54 -5.28
N HIS A 339 -26.74 -10.94 -6.23
CA HIS A 339 -26.88 -12.23 -6.93
C HIS A 339 -26.77 -13.44 -5.98
N LEU A 340 -25.85 -13.41 -5.00
CA LEU A 340 -25.72 -14.44 -3.95
C LEU A 340 -26.99 -14.50 -3.08
N VAL A 341 -27.52 -13.35 -2.66
CA VAL A 341 -28.75 -13.28 -1.85
C VAL A 341 -29.95 -13.83 -2.62
N MET A 342 -30.12 -13.44 -3.88
CA MET A 342 -31.23 -13.90 -4.72
C MET A 342 -31.14 -15.39 -5.05
N LYS A 343 -29.97 -15.90 -5.42
CA LYS A 343 -29.80 -17.27 -5.94
C LYS A 343 -29.53 -18.32 -4.87
N HIS A 344 -28.87 -17.94 -3.77
CA HIS A 344 -28.39 -18.86 -2.74
C HIS A 344 -28.74 -18.43 -1.30
N GLY A 345 -29.36 -17.25 -1.10
CA GLY A 345 -29.64 -16.71 0.22
C GLY A 345 -30.52 -17.61 1.10
N ASP A 346 -31.61 -18.17 0.55
CA ASP A 346 -32.49 -19.06 1.33
C ASP A 346 -31.76 -20.31 1.83
N HIS A 347 -30.96 -20.95 0.97
CA HIS A 347 -30.17 -22.11 1.34
C HIS A 347 -29.09 -21.75 2.37
N LEU A 348 -28.36 -20.64 2.18
CA LEU A 348 -27.35 -20.17 3.15
C LEU A 348 -27.98 -19.88 4.52
N LEU A 349 -29.15 -19.25 4.57
CA LEU A 349 -29.86 -18.99 5.83
C LEU A 349 -30.35 -20.28 6.50
N GLN A 350 -30.87 -21.25 5.74
CA GLN A 350 -31.23 -22.56 6.27
C GLN A 350 -30.01 -23.30 6.87
N VAL A 351 -28.89 -23.31 6.14
CA VAL A 351 -27.62 -23.88 6.59
C VAL A 351 -27.11 -23.18 7.85
N VAL A 352 -27.02 -21.85 7.87
CA VAL A 352 -26.56 -21.07 9.04
C VAL A 352 -27.45 -21.35 10.26
N ARG A 353 -28.78 -21.40 10.09
CA ARG A 353 -29.73 -21.76 11.16
C ARG A 353 -29.47 -23.16 11.70
N HIS A 354 -29.40 -24.15 10.84
CA HIS A 354 -29.18 -25.54 11.23
C HIS A 354 -27.83 -25.75 11.92
N LEU A 355 -26.74 -25.23 11.34
CA LEU A 355 -25.40 -25.37 11.91
C LEU A 355 -25.25 -24.61 13.24
N SER A 356 -25.85 -23.43 13.37
CA SER A 356 -25.83 -22.69 14.65
C SER A 356 -26.60 -23.44 15.74
N GLN A 357 -27.73 -24.08 15.41
CA GLN A 357 -28.47 -24.94 16.34
C GLN A 357 -27.63 -26.16 16.79
N VAL A 358 -26.99 -26.86 15.85
CA VAL A 358 -26.12 -28.03 16.16
C VAL A 358 -24.96 -27.65 17.09
N LEU A 359 -24.43 -26.43 16.94
CA LEU A 359 -23.29 -25.92 17.71
C LEU A 359 -23.70 -25.08 18.94
N ASN A 360 -25.00 -25.00 19.26
CA ASN A 360 -25.57 -24.18 20.34
C ASN A 360 -25.16 -22.69 20.29
N LEU A 361 -25.02 -22.13 19.09
CA LEU A 361 -24.71 -20.72 18.84
C LEU A 361 -26.00 -19.91 18.64
N SER A 362 -26.05 -18.72 19.24
CA SER A 362 -27.12 -17.75 18.96
C SER A 362 -27.01 -17.24 17.52
N LEU A 363 -28.16 -17.17 16.84
CA LEU A 363 -28.29 -16.44 15.59
C LEU A 363 -28.20 -14.94 15.86
N ASP A 364 -27.94 -14.18 14.79
CA ASP A 364 -28.04 -12.73 14.80
C ASP A 364 -27.16 -12.03 15.84
N GLY A 365 -26.07 -12.70 16.24
CA GLY A 365 -25.11 -12.21 17.23
C GLY A 365 -24.68 -10.77 16.95
N GLU A 366 -24.60 -9.98 18.01
CA GLU A 366 -23.95 -8.68 17.92
C GLU A 366 -22.49 -8.90 17.49
N VAL A 367 -22.01 -8.04 16.59
CA VAL A 367 -20.60 -8.01 16.25
C VAL A 367 -19.88 -7.49 17.50
N SER A 368 -19.42 -8.40 18.36
CA SER A 368 -18.53 -8.08 19.45
C SER A 368 -17.27 -7.45 18.88
N THR A 369 -17.24 -6.11 18.87
CA THR A 369 -16.03 -5.31 18.74
C THR A 369 -15.25 -5.41 20.04
N GLN A 370 -14.87 -6.63 20.43
CA GLN A 370 -13.94 -6.90 21.51
C GLN A 370 -12.54 -6.99 20.91
N ASP A 371 -11.85 -5.87 21.02
CA ASP A 371 -10.41 -5.75 21.21
C ASP A 371 -9.54 -6.88 20.63
N ALA A 372 -9.05 -6.65 19.41
CA ALA A 372 -7.69 -7.05 19.10
C ALA A 372 -6.78 -6.43 20.17
N VAL A 373 -6.08 -7.28 20.94
CA VAL A 373 -5.33 -6.89 22.14
C VAL A 373 -4.43 -5.69 21.84
N ALA A 374 -4.82 -4.55 22.39
CA ALA A 374 -4.02 -3.34 22.36
C ALA A 374 -2.80 -3.52 23.27
N SER A 375 -1.68 -3.96 22.69
CA SER A 375 -0.38 -3.62 23.26
C SER A 375 -0.28 -2.09 23.26
N ASN A 376 -0.06 -1.50 24.44
CA ASN A 376 -0.09 -0.06 24.66
C ASN A 376 0.68 0.72 23.58
N VAL A 377 -0.07 1.44 22.75
CA VAL A 377 0.41 2.52 21.88
C VAL A 377 -0.59 3.66 22.04
N ASP A 378 -0.08 4.87 22.24
CA ASP A 378 -0.87 6.04 22.63
C ASP A 378 -2.03 6.36 21.67
N PRO A 379 -3.13 6.95 22.17
CA PRO A 379 -4.35 7.16 21.37
C PRO A 379 -4.15 8.24 20.30
N VAL A 380 -3.95 7.80 19.05
CA VAL A 380 -3.99 8.68 17.87
C VAL A 380 -5.45 8.80 17.37
N PRO A 381 -5.99 10.01 17.10
CA PRO A 381 -7.39 10.18 16.70
C PRO A 381 -7.77 9.49 15.38
N LYS A 382 -8.94 8.84 15.35
CA LYS A 382 -9.49 8.14 14.18
C LYS A 382 -10.31 9.08 13.29
N ASN A 383 -9.70 9.64 12.25
CA ASN A 383 -10.27 9.81 10.89
C ASN A 383 -9.41 10.79 10.07
N LYS A 384 -8.40 10.26 9.36
CA LYS A 384 -7.81 10.95 8.20
C LYS A 384 -7.77 9.97 7.04
N LYS A 385 -8.22 10.39 5.85
CA LYS A 385 -8.06 9.57 4.65
C LYS A 385 -6.56 9.37 4.45
N LYS A 386 -6.11 8.17 4.12
CA LYS A 386 -4.69 7.96 3.80
C LYS A 386 -4.37 8.69 2.50
N LEU A 387 -3.83 9.91 2.61
CA LEU A 387 -3.28 10.62 1.46
C LEU A 387 -2.22 9.75 0.78
N ILE A 388 -2.30 9.71 -0.56
CA ILE A 388 -1.34 9.02 -1.43
C ILE A 388 0.06 9.62 -1.16
N PRO A 389 1.16 8.83 -1.13
CA PRO A 389 2.49 9.32 -0.77
C PRO A 389 2.94 10.61 -1.46
N ALA A 390 2.57 10.80 -2.73
CA ALA A 390 2.86 12.02 -3.49
C ALA A 390 2.18 13.29 -2.93
N LYS A 391 0.95 13.18 -2.39
CA LYS A 391 0.24 14.32 -1.78
C LYS A 391 0.87 14.71 -0.44
N LEU A 392 1.21 13.72 0.38
CA LEU A 392 1.88 13.92 1.67
C LEU A 392 3.24 14.61 1.49
N GLU A 393 4.01 14.19 0.48
CA GLU A 393 5.33 14.78 0.18
C GLU A 393 5.20 16.19 -0.40
N ALA A 394 4.21 16.45 -1.25
CA ALA A 394 3.89 17.81 -1.71
C ALA A 394 3.53 18.75 -0.54
N TRP A 395 2.69 18.29 0.39
CA TRP A 395 2.38 19.02 1.61
C TRP A 395 3.62 19.27 2.46
N ARG A 396 4.45 18.25 2.69
CA ARG A 396 5.69 18.36 3.47
C ARG A 396 6.63 19.42 2.91
N MET A 397 6.88 19.41 1.60
CA MET A 397 7.74 20.40 0.93
C MET A 397 7.17 21.81 0.96
N TRP A 398 5.85 21.96 0.80
CA TRP A 398 5.21 23.27 0.87
C TRP A 398 5.25 23.83 2.29
N HIS A 399 4.70 23.09 3.26
CA HIS A 399 4.50 23.54 4.64
C HIS A 399 5.82 23.61 5.44
N LYS A 400 6.68 22.59 5.35
CA LYS A 400 7.92 22.51 6.16
C LYS A 400 9.15 23.09 5.46
N ASP A 401 9.31 22.82 4.17
CA ASP A 401 10.51 23.23 3.41
C ASP A 401 10.33 24.62 2.74
N GLY A 402 9.13 25.21 2.82
CA GLY A 402 8.86 26.59 2.39
C GLY A 402 8.79 26.80 0.87
N LEU A 403 8.72 25.72 0.09
CA LEU A 403 8.77 25.79 -1.38
C LEU A 403 7.44 26.27 -1.98
N SER A 404 7.50 26.96 -3.13
CA SER A 404 6.33 27.40 -3.91
C SER A 404 5.74 26.26 -4.75
N PHE A 405 4.51 26.44 -5.26
CA PHE A 405 3.87 25.46 -6.16
C PHE A 405 4.72 25.14 -7.40
N GLU A 406 5.37 26.16 -8.00
CA GLU A 406 6.28 26.00 -9.15
C GLU A 406 7.52 25.17 -8.80
N GLN A 407 8.14 25.42 -7.65
CA GLN A 407 9.31 24.67 -7.18
C GLN A 407 8.96 23.20 -6.89
N ILE A 408 7.77 22.94 -6.32
CA ILE A 408 7.26 21.59 -6.07
C ILE A 408 6.87 20.87 -7.36
N ALA A 409 6.41 21.61 -8.38
CA ALA A 409 6.11 21.08 -9.71
C ALA A 409 7.39 20.68 -10.47
N LYS A 410 8.44 21.50 -10.38
CA LYS A 410 9.71 21.39 -11.13
C LYS A 410 10.86 20.71 -10.37
N LEU A 411 10.56 19.98 -9.29
CA LEU A 411 11.56 19.37 -8.41
C LEU A 411 12.54 18.45 -9.18
N PRO A 412 13.87 18.69 -9.15
CA PRO A 412 14.84 17.88 -9.87
C PRO A 412 14.94 16.47 -9.26
N GLY A 413 14.84 15.44 -10.10
CA GLY A 413 14.90 14.02 -9.71
C GLY A 413 13.60 13.24 -9.81
N ARG A 414 12.49 13.84 -10.24
CA ARG A 414 11.25 13.11 -10.56
C ARG A 414 11.28 12.50 -11.97
N THR A 415 10.70 11.31 -12.11
CA THR A 415 10.52 10.60 -13.39
C THR A 415 9.51 11.27 -14.34
N ALA A 416 8.65 12.15 -13.83
CA ALA A 416 7.79 13.02 -14.63
C ALA A 416 7.53 14.36 -13.91
N PRO A 417 7.50 15.51 -14.62
CA PRO A 417 7.05 16.77 -14.06
C PRO A 417 5.53 16.74 -13.83
N ILE A 418 5.07 17.34 -12.74
CA ILE A 418 3.63 17.53 -12.46
C ILE A 418 3.23 18.97 -12.79
N LYS A 419 1.96 19.20 -13.15
CA LYS A 419 1.44 20.55 -13.36
C LYS A 419 1.24 21.24 -12.01
N GLU A 420 1.46 22.55 -11.96
CA GLU A 420 1.22 23.37 -10.75
C GLU A 420 -0.22 23.25 -10.25
N GLN A 421 -1.19 23.14 -11.15
CA GLN A 421 -2.60 22.87 -10.83
C GLN A 421 -2.77 21.60 -9.98
N THR A 422 -2.00 20.54 -10.24
CA THR A 422 -2.03 19.30 -9.46
C THR A 422 -1.45 19.49 -8.06
N VAL A 423 -0.44 20.36 -7.91
CA VAL A 423 0.10 20.75 -6.59
C VAL A 423 -0.94 21.53 -5.80
N MET A 424 -1.59 22.52 -6.43
CA MET A 424 -2.68 23.30 -5.82
C MET A 424 -3.81 22.40 -5.31
N GLU A 425 -4.26 21.43 -6.11
CA GLU A 425 -5.31 20.48 -5.69
C GLU A 425 -4.88 19.60 -4.51
N TYR A 426 -3.64 19.11 -4.48
CA TYR A 426 -3.14 18.30 -3.35
C TYR A 426 -3.06 19.11 -2.05
N LEU A 427 -2.65 20.37 -2.12
CA LEU A 427 -2.54 21.25 -0.96
C LEU A 427 -3.91 21.72 -0.47
N LEU A 428 -4.85 22.03 -1.37
CA LEU A 428 -6.22 22.39 -1.00
C LEU A 428 -6.97 21.23 -0.32
N GLU A 429 -6.80 20.00 -0.83
CA GLU A 429 -7.37 18.79 -0.21
C GLU A 429 -6.83 18.59 1.22
N TYR A 430 -5.53 18.82 1.43
CA TYR A 430 -4.93 18.74 2.77
C TYR A 430 -5.42 19.87 3.68
N LEU A 431 -5.51 21.11 3.19
CA LEU A 431 -6.04 22.25 3.95
C LEU A 431 -7.49 22.04 4.40
N VAL A 432 -8.30 21.41 3.55
CA VAL A 432 -9.68 20.99 3.87
C VAL A 432 -9.72 19.92 4.95
N GLU A 433 -8.85 18.90 4.88
CA GLU A 433 -8.77 17.88 5.94
C GLU A 433 -8.20 18.43 7.26
N ALA A 434 -7.29 19.41 7.19
CA ALA A 434 -6.60 19.98 8.34
C ALA A 434 -7.29 21.22 8.95
N ALA A 435 -8.31 21.79 8.29
CA ALA A 435 -9.13 22.89 8.81
C ALA A 435 -9.81 22.57 10.15
N GLN A 436 -10.00 21.28 10.45
CA GLN A 436 -10.53 20.80 11.75
C GLN A 436 -9.54 21.00 12.93
N GLU A 437 -8.27 21.34 12.65
CA GLU A 437 -7.17 21.43 13.64
C GLU A 437 -6.58 22.85 13.79
N GLY A 438 -7.19 23.89 13.22
CA GLY A 438 -6.87 25.31 13.53
C GLY A 438 -5.70 25.95 12.77
N LEU A 439 -5.53 25.62 11.47
CA LEU A 439 -4.39 26.04 10.64
C LEU A 439 -4.66 27.31 9.80
N GLU A 440 -4.93 28.44 10.45
CA GLU A 440 -5.26 29.71 9.78
C GLU A 440 -4.12 30.31 8.94
N LYS A 441 -2.86 30.08 9.36
CA LYS A 441 -1.67 30.66 8.70
C LYS A 441 -1.38 30.00 7.36
N GLU A 442 -1.69 28.72 7.26
CA GLU A 442 -1.56 27.90 6.07
C GLU A 442 -2.62 28.32 5.03
N TRP A 443 -3.86 28.59 5.45
CA TRP A 443 -4.87 29.18 4.57
C TRP A 443 -4.44 30.55 4.02
N MET A 444 -3.91 31.46 4.86
CA MET A 444 -3.38 32.75 4.39
C MET A 444 -2.28 32.57 3.32
N ARG A 445 -1.32 31.68 3.57
CA ARG A 445 -0.22 31.43 2.63
C ARG A 445 -0.73 30.84 1.30
N TYR A 446 -1.64 29.87 1.37
CA TYR A 446 -2.20 29.24 0.18
C TYR A 446 -3.00 30.24 -0.66
N CYS A 447 -3.89 31.03 -0.04
CA CYS A 447 -4.67 32.08 -0.71
C CYS A 447 -3.76 33.13 -1.38
N LYS A 448 -2.66 33.51 -0.72
CA LYS A 448 -1.65 34.42 -1.28
C LYS A 448 -0.90 33.82 -2.48
N GLU A 449 -0.51 32.55 -2.41
CA GLU A 449 0.21 31.88 -3.51
C GLU A 449 -0.68 31.57 -4.73
N ILE A 450 -2.00 31.35 -4.55
CA ILE A 450 -2.93 31.22 -5.70
C ILE A 450 -3.38 32.57 -6.27
N GLY A 451 -3.27 33.68 -5.51
CA GLY A 451 -3.74 35.00 -5.94
C GLY A 451 -5.19 35.33 -5.57
N LEU A 452 -5.76 34.67 -4.55
CA LEU A 452 -7.15 34.87 -4.12
C LEU A 452 -7.30 36.17 -3.32
N THR A 453 -7.76 37.23 -3.98
CA THR A 453 -8.06 38.53 -3.36
C THR A 453 -9.53 38.63 -2.89
N GLY A 454 -9.84 39.63 -2.07
CA GLY A 454 -11.23 39.91 -1.64
C GLY A 454 -12.17 40.25 -2.81
N GLU A 455 -11.64 40.87 -3.87
CA GLU A 455 -12.37 41.17 -5.11
C GLU A 455 -12.77 39.88 -5.83
N VAL A 456 -11.80 38.98 -6.05
CA VAL A 456 -12.04 37.65 -6.65
C VAL A 456 -13.03 36.82 -5.83
N ILE A 457 -13.00 36.90 -4.49
CA ILE A 457 -13.97 36.24 -3.62
C ILE A 457 -15.38 36.81 -3.83
N SER A 458 -15.51 38.14 -3.91
CA SER A 458 -16.79 38.83 -4.18
C SER A 458 -17.37 38.44 -5.54
N ASP A 459 -16.53 38.38 -6.57
CA ASP A 459 -16.96 37.96 -7.92
C ASP A 459 -17.44 36.51 -7.93
N ILE A 460 -16.71 35.60 -7.28
CA ILE A 460 -17.12 34.19 -7.13
C ILE A 460 -18.44 34.08 -6.37
N GLN A 461 -18.65 34.86 -5.30
CA GLN A 461 -19.91 34.87 -4.54
C GLN A 461 -21.08 35.42 -5.37
N SER A 462 -20.86 36.44 -6.19
CA SER A 462 -21.82 36.98 -7.15
C SER A 462 -22.20 35.94 -8.20
N ALA A 463 -21.21 35.24 -8.78
CA ALA A 463 -21.42 34.16 -9.74
C ALA A 463 -22.21 32.98 -9.14
N ILE A 464 -21.87 32.53 -7.92
CA ILE A 464 -22.64 31.49 -7.20
C ILE A 464 -24.09 31.92 -7.00
N SER A 465 -24.32 33.18 -6.59
CA SER A 465 -25.66 33.73 -6.34
C SER A 465 -26.51 33.79 -7.62
N LYS A 466 -25.91 34.08 -8.79
CA LYS A 466 -26.58 34.04 -10.09
C LYS A 466 -26.89 32.62 -10.57
N VAL A 467 -25.98 31.67 -10.33
CA VAL A 467 -26.11 30.25 -10.75
C VAL A 467 -27.09 29.48 -9.86
N GLY A 468 -27.27 29.92 -8.61
CA GLY A 468 -28.20 29.29 -7.65
C GLY A 468 -27.76 27.92 -7.12
N SER A 469 -26.51 27.51 -7.36
CA SER A 469 -25.96 26.22 -6.92
C SER A 469 -24.44 26.32 -6.77
N ALA A 470 -23.92 25.90 -5.61
CA ALA A 470 -22.49 25.86 -5.32
C ALA A 470 -21.77 24.64 -5.93
N ASP A 471 -22.50 23.55 -6.21
CA ASP A 471 -21.94 22.26 -6.65
C ASP A 471 -21.54 22.24 -8.13
N LYS A 472 -22.03 23.21 -8.92
CA LYS A 472 -21.88 23.25 -10.38
C LYS A 472 -20.74 24.19 -10.80
N LEU A 473 -19.49 23.73 -10.64
CA LEU A 473 -18.28 24.50 -10.95
C LEU A 473 -18.20 25.09 -12.37
N LYS A 474 -18.70 24.37 -13.40
CA LYS A 474 -18.61 24.82 -14.80
C LYS A 474 -19.54 26.03 -15.09
N PRO A 475 -20.83 26.01 -14.73
CA PRO A 475 -21.67 27.21 -14.72
C PRO A 475 -21.06 28.40 -13.96
N ILE A 476 -20.50 28.18 -12.76
CA ILE A 476 -19.86 29.26 -11.99
C ILE A 476 -18.67 29.86 -12.76
N LYS A 477 -17.80 29.04 -13.37
CA LYS A 477 -16.67 29.54 -14.17
C LYS A 477 -17.11 30.29 -15.44
N ASN A 478 -18.25 29.96 -16.03
CA ASN A 478 -18.76 30.68 -17.22
C ASN A 478 -19.19 32.12 -16.90
N GLU A 479 -19.56 32.42 -15.65
CA GLU A 479 -19.95 33.76 -15.19
C GLU A 479 -18.75 34.61 -14.69
N LEU A 480 -17.53 34.07 -14.75
CA LEU A 480 -16.32 34.67 -14.20
C LEU A 480 -15.28 34.95 -15.30
N PRO A 481 -14.55 36.08 -15.24
CA PRO A 481 -13.49 36.42 -16.20
C PRO A 481 -12.40 35.34 -16.27
N GLU A 482 -11.64 35.31 -17.38
CA GLU A 482 -10.78 34.16 -17.74
C GLU A 482 -9.68 33.88 -16.70
N ASP A 483 -9.13 34.93 -16.09
CA ASP A 483 -8.12 34.96 -15.03
C ASP A 483 -8.52 34.18 -13.76
N ILE A 484 -9.80 34.16 -13.40
CA ILE A 484 -10.28 33.43 -12.21
C ILE A 484 -10.31 31.92 -12.48
N SER A 485 -9.17 31.26 -12.26
CA SER A 485 -9.03 29.79 -12.40
C SER A 485 -9.99 28.99 -11.50
N TYR A 486 -10.24 27.73 -11.85
CA TYR A 486 -11.01 26.78 -11.03
C TYR A 486 -10.43 26.57 -9.61
N ALA A 487 -9.12 26.83 -9.39
CA ALA A 487 -8.52 26.72 -8.06
C ALA A 487 -9.05 27.80 -7.11
N HIS A 488 -9.31 29.03 -7.60
CA HIS A 488 -9.93 30.09 -6.82
C HIS A 488 -11.35 29.73 -6.38
N ILE A 489 -12.15 29.18 -7.33
CA ILE A 489 -13.54 28.76 -7.06
C ILE A 489 -13.56 27.66 -5.99
N LYS A 490 -12.73 26.62 -6.14
CA LYS A 490 -12.62 25.53 -5.16
C LYS A 490 -12.14 26.03 -3.79
N ALA A 491 -11.17 26.94 -3.74
CA ALA A 491 -10.67 27.51 -2.49
C ALA A 491 -11.74 28.36 -1.76
N CYS A 492 -12.47 29.21 -2.50
CA CYS A 492 -13.54 30.04 -1.96
C CYS A 492 -14.68 29.18 -1.37
N LEU A 493 -15.14 28.15 -2.09
CA LEU A 493 -16.15 27.20 -1.62
C LEU A 493 -15.72 26.42 -0.38
N ALA A 494 -14.44 26.01 -0.32
CA ALA A 494 -13.88 25.35 0.84
C ALA A 494 -13.87 26.28 2.07
N MET A 495 -13.36 27.52 1.94
CA MET A 495 -13.35 28.50 3.05
C MET A 495 -14.75 28.77 3.61
N GLN A 496 -15.76 28.90 2.74
CA GLN A 496 -17.16 29.09 3.15
C GLN A 496 -17.70 27.90 3.96
N SER A 497 -17.36 26.67 3.54
CA SER A 497 -17.81 25.43 4.18
C SER A 497 -17.25 25.24 5.60
N PHE A 498 -16.05 25.76 5.87
CA PHE A 498 -15.37 25.66 7.18
C PHE A 498 -15.46 26.91 8.06
N LYS A 499 -16.30 27.90 7.69
CA LYS A 499 -16.45 29.18 8.40
C LYS A 499 -15.13 29.95 8.62
N VAL A 500 -14.19 29.84 7.68
CA VAL A 500 -12.96 30.64 7.72
C VAL A 500 -13.31 32.07 7.31
N SER A 501 -13.24 33.03 8.24
CA SER A 501 -13.64 34.42 8.00
C SER A 501 -12.85 35.05 6.83
N PRO A 502 -13.51 35.69 5.84
CA PRO A 502 -12.83 36.42 4.76
C PRO A 502 -11.89 37.54 5.24
N GLU A 503 -12.15 38.05 6.45
CA GLU A 503 -11.37 39.06 7.17
C GLU A 503 -9.88 38.68 7.35
N VAL A 504 -9.58 37.38 7.37
CA VAL A 504 -8.21 36.82 7.43
C VAL A 504 -7.36 37.24 6.23
N ILE A 505 -7.97 37.57 5.08
CA ILE A 505 -7.26 38.00 3.86
C ILE A 505 -7.01 39.51 3.85
N GLN A 506 -7.80 40.32 4.57
CA GLN A 506 -7.69 41.79 4.54
C GLN A 506 -6.54 42.34 5.40
N HIS A 507 -6.20 41.70 6.52
CA HIS A 507 -5.19 42.21 7.46
C HIS A 507 -3.73 42.12 6.99
N GLY A 508 -3.47 41.58 5.79
CA GLY A 508 -2.13 41.57 5.18
C GLY A 508 -1.71 42.86 4.47
N CYS A 509 -2.63 43.81 4.24
CA CYS A 509 -2.45 44.91 3.27
C CYS A 509 -2.77 46.33 3.78
N HIS A 510 -2.61 46.64 5.07
CA HIS A 510 -2.47 48.04 5.52
C HIS A 510 -1.36 48.20 6.57
N GLY A 511 -0.51 49.21 6.36
CA GLY A 511 0.77 49.32 7.04
C GLY A 511 0.70 49.95 8.44
N ILE A 512 1.63 49.54 9.31
CA ILE A 512 1.93 50.24 10.55
C ILE A 512 2.86 51.41 10.22
N SER A 513 2.31 52.62 10.19
CA SER A 513 3.06 53.87 10.18
C SER A 513 2.51 54.84 11.22
N ARG A 514 3.25 54.95 12.34
CA ARG A 514 3.38 56.11 13.24
C ARG A 514 2.09 56.66 13.90
N ALA A 515 2.03 56.51 15.22
CA ALA A 515 2.20 57.63 16.16
C ALA A 515 2.44 57.09 17.58
N ASP A 516 3.63 57.31 18.15
CA ASP A 516 3.84 58.34 19.18
C ASP A 516 5.30 58.36 19.67
N GLU A 517 5.69 59.48 20.28
CA GLU A 517 7.07 59.87 20.58
C GLU A 517 7.58 59.33 21.93
N LEU A 518 8.90 59.12 22.04
CA LEU A 518 9.75 59.83 23.01
C LEU A 518 11.24 59.43 22.93
N THR A 519 12.10 60.46 22.89
CA THR A 519 13.51 60.54 23.36
C THR A 519 14.63 59.66 22.76
N SER A 520 15.62 60.35 22.15
CA SER A 520 17.10 60.21 22.33
C SER A 520 17.80 58.85 22.06
N GLU A 521 19.00 58.74 21.48
CA GLU A 521 19.98 59.72 20.99
C GLU A 521 21.12 59.00 20.20
N VAL A 522 21.99 59.76 19.53
CA VAL A 522 23.31 59.38 18.93
C VAL A 522 23.32 58.52 17.63
N SER A 523 24.29 58.88 16.77
CA SER A 523 24.47 58.45 15.39
C SER A 523 25.74 57.54 15.21
N PRO A 524 26.48 57.48 14.07
CA PRO A 524 26.55 56.23 13.30
C PRO A 524 27.98 55.71 13.02
N ILE A 525 28.13 54.47 12.54
CA ILE A 525 29.36 54.01 11.89
C ILE A 525 29.05 53.30 10.55
N LYS A 526 29.84 53.68 9.53
CA LYS A 526 29.85 53.14 8.16
C LYS A 526 30.65 51.83 8.12
N GLU A 527 30.42 50.97 7.13
CA GLU A 527 31.40 50.85 6.03
C GLU A 527 30.88 50.07 4.83
N SER A 528 31.47 50.39 3.68
CA SER A 528 31.11 49.91 2.35
C SER A 528 32.21 48.98 1.84
N GLN A 529 31.89 48.03 0.95
CA GLN A 529 32.70 47.85 -0.27
C GLN A 529 31.99 47.05 -1.37
N LYS A 530 32.25 47.47 -2.61
CA LYS A 530 31.82 46.82 -3.86
C LYS A 530 32.86 45.78 -4.31
N LEU A 531 32.44 44.84 -5.16
CA LEU A 531 33.17 44.60 -6.42
C LEU A 531 32.21 44.15 -7.55
N GLU A 532 32.54 44.52 -8.79
CA GLU A 532 31.74 44.30 -10.01
C GLU A 532 32.56 43.52 -11.07
N LYS A 533 31.90 43.17 -12.20
CA LYS A 533 32.44 42.84 -13.56
C LYS A 533 32.83 41.36 -13.81
N SER A 534 32.25 40.61 -14.77
CA SER A 534 32.04 40.77 -16.26
C SER A 534 33.33 40.45 -17.07
N VAL A 535 33.38 39.65 -18.15
CA VAL A 535 32.69 39.72 -19.47
C VAL A 535 33.08 38.47 -20.34
N ASP A 536 32.32 38.15 -21.42
CA ASP A 536 32.60 37.24 -22.59
C ASP A 536 32.95 35.75 -22.37
N GLY A 537 32.72 34.81 -23.33
CA GLY A 537 32.03 34.90 -24.63
C GLY A 537 32.77 34.18 -25.78
N THR A 538 32.32 32.99 -26.24
CA THR A 538 32.69 32.43 -27.57
C THR A 538 31.76 31.28 -28.00
N ALA A 539 31.58 31.10 -29.31
CA ALA A 539 30.85 29.99 -29.92
C ALA A 539 31.76 29.16 -30.85
N ALA A 540 31.48 27.87 -30.98
CA ALA A 540 31.98 27.03 -32.09
C ALA A 540 31.03 25.86 -32.34
N SER A 541 30.56 25.72 -33.58
CA SER A 541 29.77 24.61 -34.11
C SER A 541 30.67 23.62 -34.86
N CYS A 542 30.21 22.39 -35.13
CA CYS A 542 30.62 21.56 -36.28
C CYS A 542 29.79 20.26 -36.43
N PHE A 543 29.25 20.04 -37.65
CA PHE A 543 29.10 18.77 -38.42
C PHE A 543 28.32 17.57 -37.82
N LEU A 544 27.55 16.72 -38.53
CA LEU A 544 27.06 16.49 -39.93
C LEU A 544 25.72 15.66 -39.81
N ASP A 545 24.85 15.36 -40.78
CA ASP A 545 24.75 15.57 -42.25
C ASP A 545 23.25 15.58 -42.69
N ASP A 546 22.95 15.85 -43.97
CA ASP A 546 21.62 15.71 -44.63
C ASP A 546 21.45 14.37 -45.38
N ASN A 547 20.20 13.92 -45.65
CA ASN A 547 19.71 13.72 -47.05
C ASN A 547 18.25 13.20 -47.27
N LYS A 548 17.63 13.73 -48.35
CA LYS A 548 16.48 13.23 -49.18
C LYS A 548 15.08 13.14 -48.54
N GLY A 549 13.96 13.47 -49.21
CA GLY A 549 13.73 14.06 -50.55
C GLY A 549 12.49 13.49 -51.29
N THR A 550 11.52 14.35 -51.69
CA THR A 550 10.58 14.33 -52.87
C THR A 550 10.10 12.99 -53.51
N SER A 551 8.88 12.79 -54.05
CA SER A 551 7.68 13.63 -54.33
C SER A 551 6.48 12.77 -54.88
N SER A 552 5.30 13.42 -55.08
CA SER A 552 4.28 13.21 -56.16
C SER A 552 3.41 11.93 -56.30
N ASP A 553 2.14 12.04 -55.87
CA ASP A 553 0.87 12.03 -56.64
C ASP A 553 0.30 10.87 -57.51
N THR A 554 -1.05 10.85 -57.54
CA THR A 554 -2.03 10.13 -58.41
C THR A 554 -2.21 8.61 -58.21
N SER A 555 -3.42 8.02 -58.32
CA SER A 555 -4.82 8.51 -58.40
C SER A 555 -5.82 7.35 -58.11
N ILE A 556 -7.12 7.64 -57.90
CA ILE A 556 -8.31 6.85 -58.32
C ILE A 556 -9.62 7.55 -57.87
N HIS A 557 -10.59 7.67 -58.80
CA HIS A 557 -11.99 8.09 -58.63
C HIS A 557 -12.87 6.87 -58.21
N GLU A 558 -14.13 6.90 -57.73
CA GLU A 558 -15.25 7.86 -57.84
C GLU A 558 -16.41 7.47 -56.87
N VAL A 559 -17.27 8.44 -56.46
CA VAL A 559 -18.77 8.35 -56.34
C VAL A 559 -19.41 7.22 -55.46
N GLU A 560 -20.46 7.40 -54.64
CA GLU A 560 -21.44 8.49 -54.38
C GLU A 560 -22.01 8.36 -52.94
N ILE A 561 -22.43 9.46 -52.29
CA ILE A 561 -23.40 9.41 -51.18
C ILE A 561 -24.48 10.49 -51.43
N LEU A 562 -25.73 10.05 -51.51
CA LEU A 562 -26.91 10.90 -51.73
C LEU A 562 -27.28 11.69 -50.47
N ASN A 563 -27.41 13.00 -50.62
CA ASN A 563 -28.05 13.90 -49.66
C ASN A 563 -29.58 13.73 -49.69
N VAL A 564 -30.22 13.72 -48.51
CA VAL A 564 -31.61 14.20 -48.35
C VAL A 564 -31.71 15.06 -47.09
N HIS A 565 -32.20 16.29 -47.27
CA HIS A 565 -32.43 17.26 -46.21
C HIS A 565 -33.60 16.88 -45.27
N LYS A 566 -33.47 17.27 -44.00
CA LYS A 566 -34.57 17.77 -43.14
C LYS A 566 -33.95 18.51 -41.95
N GLU A 567 -33.82 19.82 -42.02
CA GLU A 567 -34.85 20.80 -41.58
C GLU A 567 -35.35 20.55 -40.15
N LEU A 568 -34.89 21.43 -39.26
CA LEU A 568 -35.36 21.60 -37.89
C LEU A 568 -36.79 22.15 -37.89
N LEU A 569 -37.78 21.27 -37.77
CA LEU A 569 -39.14 21.64 -37.42
C LEU A 569 -39.35 21.45 -35.91
N SER A 570 -39.44 22.56 -35.20
CA SER A 570 -40.02 22.59 -33.86
C SER A 570 -41.54 22.38 -33.93
N PRO A 571 -42.12 21.63 -32.98
CA PRO A 571 -43.51 21.85 -32.58
C PRO A 571 -43.56 22.15 -31.07
N VAL A 572 -43.85 23.40 -30.71
CA VAL A 572 -45.20 23.87 -30.33
C VAL A 572 -45.43 23.80 -28.81
N LYS A 573 -45.40 24.99 -28.19
CA LYS A 573 -46.07 25.24 -26.91
C LYS A 573 -47.54 24.81 -27.01
N ARG A 574 -47.99 23.89 -26.15
CA ARG A 574 -49.41 23.73 -25.85
C ARG A 574 -49.70 24.31 -24.47
N GLN A 575 -50.40 25.44 -24.44
CA GLN A 575 -51.09 25.89 -23.23
C GLN A 575 -52.22 24.90 -22.89
N ARG A 576 -52.37 24.57 -21.61
CA ARG A 576 -53.67 24.36 -20.95
C ARG A 576 -53.54 24.96 -19.54
N VAL A 577 -54.04 26.17 -19.35
CA VAL A 577 -55.43 26.54 -19.00
C VAL A 577 -55.56 26.65 -17.49
N ASP A 578 -55.63 27.89 -17.02
CA ASP A 578 -56.02 28.21 -15.65
C ASP A 578 -57.45 27.74 -15.42
N VAL A 579 -57.63 26.78 -14.51
CA VAL A 579 -58.92 26.47 -13.90
C VAL A 579 -58.79 26.80 -12.42
N PRO A 580 -59.55 27.78 -11.88
CA PRO A 580 -59.50 28.11 -10.47
C PRO A 580 -60.11 26.95 -9.67
N THR A 581 -59.25 26.06 -9.19
CA THR A 581 -59.66 24.84 -8.49
C THR A 581 -59.29 25.01 -7.02
N ILE A 582 -60.32 25.00 -6.19
CA ILE A 582 -60.26 25.20 -4.74
C ILE A 582 -59.20 24.27 -4.14
N LEU A 583 -58.22 24.84 -3.42
CA LEU A 583 -57.15 24.09 -2.74
C LEU A 583 -57.73 23.27 -1.57
N THR A 584 -58.26 22.09 -1.88
CA THR A 584 -58.39 21.00 -0.91
C THR A 584 -57.01 20.36 -0.71
N PRO A 585 -56.52 20.22 0.53
CA PRO A 585 -55.24 19.58 0.81
C PRO A 585 -55.21 18.14 0.27
N LEU A 586 -54.15 17.77 -0.47
CA LEU A 586 -53.97 16.42 -1.00
C LEU A 586 -53.67 15.44 0.13
N GLU A 587 -54.46 14.36 0.22
CA GLU A 587 -54.21 13.26 1.14
C GLU A 587 -53.27 12.22 0.52
N ALA A 588 -52.35 11.68 1.33
CA ALA A 588 -51.44 10.62 0.93
C ALA A 588 -52.13 9.25 1.02
N THR A 589 -52.09 8.52 -0.08
CA THR A 589 -52.41 7.10 -0.20
C THR A 589 -51.22 6.40 -0.85
N GLU A 590 -51.14 5.07 -0.76
CA GLU A 590 -50.08 4.30 -1.43
C GLU A 590 -50.03 4.59 -2.92
N SER A 591 -51.19 4.56 -3.60
CA SER A 591 -51.30 4.82 -5.03
C SER A 591 -50.94 6.26 -5.42
N SER A 592 -51.28 7.26 -4.59
CA SER A 592 -50.94 8.66 -4.88
C SER A 592 -49.45 8.95 -4.63
N LEU A 593 -48.84 8.33 -3.62
CA LEU A 593 -47.40 8.42 -3.37
C LEU A 593 -46.59 7.80 -4.54
N LEU A 594 -46.97 6.61 -5.00
CA LEU A 594 -46.30 5.94 -6.13
C LEU A 594 -46.41 6.75 -7.42
N ASN A 595 -47.64 7.13 -7.83
CA ASN A 595 -47.86 7.92 -9.05
C ASN A 595 -47.16 9.30 -9.00
N TRP A 596 -46.97 9.88 -7.81
CA TRP A 596 -46.28 11.15 -7.69
C TRP A 596 -44.75 10.97 -7.82
N LEU A 597 -44.18 9.98 -7.12
CA LEU A 597 -42.75 9.63 -7.19
C LEU A 597 -42.30 9.21 -8.60
N GLU A 598 -43.21 8.72 -9.46
CA GLU A 598 -42.92 8.37 -10.87
C GLU A 598 -42.37 9.56 -11.68
N ASN A 599 -42.68 10.78 -11.26
CA ASN A 599 -42.21 12.00 -11.93
C ASN A 599 -40.79 12.43 -11.52
N TYR A 600 -40.11 11.68 -10.63
CA TYR A 600 -38.85 12.09 -10.00
C TYR A 600 -37.79 10.97 -10.00
N GLU A 601 -37.11 10.76 -11.13
CA GLU A 601 -36.05 9.74 -11.29
C GLU A 601 -34.88 9.87 -10.27
N GLU A 602 -34.54 11.09 -9.84
CA GLU A 602 -33.52 11.31 -8.80
C GLU A 602 -34.06 11.20 -7.36
N GLY A 603 -35.35 10.92 -7.20
CA GLY A 603 -36.04 10.82 -5.92
C GLY A 603 -36.38 12.15 -5.27
N VAL A 604 -37.14 12.06 -4.18
CA VAL A 604 -37.73 13.22 -3.48
C VAL A 604 -37.41 13.12 -1.98
N PRO A 605 -36.98 14.21 -1.31
CA PRO A 605 -36.76 14.17 0.14
C PRO A 605 -38.09 14.15 0.89
N LEU A 606 -38.05 13.77 2.17
CA LEU A 606 -39.27 13.69 2.99
C LEU A 606 -40.00 15.04 3.11
N SER A 607 -39.26 16.16 3.14
CA SER A 607 -39.81 17.52 3.19
C SER A 607 -40.81 17.77 2.08
N ASP A 608 -40.43 17.46 0.84
CA ASP A 608 -41.17 17.85 -0.35
C ASP A 608 -42.38 16.90 -0.55
N ILE A 609 -42.26 15.64 -0.11
CA ILE A 609 -43.40 14.71 0.00
C ILE A 609 -44.44 15.24 1.00
N LEU A 610 -44.00 15.73 2.17
CA LEU A 610 -44.89 16.28 3.19
C LEU A 610 -45.51 17.62 2.76
N GLU A 611 -44.78 18.45 2.01
CA GLU A 611 -45.30 19.69 1.43
C GLU A 611 -46.35 19.41 0.35
N HIS A 612 -46.12 18.43 -0.52
CA HIS A 612 -47.08 18.04 -1.56
C HIS A 612 -48.36 17.39 -0.99
N PHE A 613 -48.21 16.49 -0.01
CA PHE A 613 -49.32 15.81 0.66
C PHE A 613 -49.71 16.49 1.98
N GLY A 614 -49.75 17.82 2.01
CA GLY A 614 -50.06 18.63 3.20
C GLY A 614 -51.47 18.42 3.81
N GLY A 615 -52.33 17.60 3.20
CA GLY A 615 -53.57 17.13 3.81
C GLY A 615 -53.41 15.96 4.78
N SER A 616 -52.26 15.28 4.76
CA SER A 616 -51.97 14.13 5.62
C SER A 616 -51.01 14.45 6.75
N LYS A 617 -51.21 13.80 7.89
CA LYS A 617 -50.29 13.91 9.03
C LYS A 617 -48.97 13.22 8.67
N GLU A 618 -47.85 13.85 9.05
CA GLU A 618 -46.49 13.34 8.81
C GLU A 618 -46.32 11.86 9.19
N GLY A 619 -46.78 11.47 10.39
CA GLY A 619 -46.72 10.07 10.84
C GLY A 619 -47.49 9.08 9.95
N SER A 620 -48.58 9.51 9.29
CA SER A 620 -49.32 8.69 8.32
C SER A 620 -48.54 8.54 7.01
N VAL A 621 -47.95 9.62 6.50
CA VAL A 621 -47.11 9.59 5.28
C VAL A 621 -45.88 8.71 5.49
N ILE A 622 -45.20 8.83 6.65
CA ILE A 622 -44.06 7.99 7.01
C ILE A 622 -44.48 6.51 7.14
N HIS A 623 -45.64 6.21 7.74
CA HIS A 623 -46.14 4.84 7.82
C HIS A 623 -46.41 4.24 6.44
N LEU A 624 -47.02 4.99 5.52
CA LEU A 624 -47.26 4.54 4.14
C LEU A 624 -45.94 4.32 3.38
N LEU A 625 -44.98 5.25 3.48
CA LEU A 625 -43.65 5.08 2.90
C LEU A 625 -42.90 3.87 3.47
N THR A 626 -43.06 3.58 4.77
CA THR A 626 -42.47 2.40 5.42
C THR A 626 -43.12 1.10 4.95
N GLY A 627 -44.43 1.10 4.68
CA GLY A 627 -45.14 -0.02 4.06
C GLY A 627 -44.66 -0.27 2.62
N LEU A 628 -44.60 0.78 1.80
CA LEU A 628 -44.09 0.72 0.42
C LEU A 628 -42.60 0.32 0.34
N GLU A 629 -41.80 0.61 1.38
CA GLU A 629 -40.41 0.15 1.51
C GLU A 629 -40.32 -1.32 1.93
N ALA A 630 -41.25 -1.81 2.76
CA ALA A 630 -41.38 -3.24 3.09
C ALA A 630 -41.86 -4.08 1.90
N ASP A 631 -42.74 -3.54 1.06
CA ASP A 631 -43.28 -4.16 -0.16
C ASP A 631 -42.41 -3.92 -1.41
N PHE A 632 -41.20 -3.34 -1.25
CA PHE A 632 -40.22 -3.12 -2.32
C PHE A 632 -40.71 -2.25 -3.49
N MET A 633 -41.68 -1.36 -3.27
CA MET A 633 -42.17 -0.40 -4.27
C MET A 633 -41.38 0.91 -4.24
N VAL A 634 -40.90 1.31 -3.05
CA VAL A 634 -40.11 2.53 -2.81
C VAL A 634 -38.85 2.19 -2.02
N PHE A 635 -37.74 2.91 -2.22
CA PHE A 635 -36.53 2.77 -1.42
C PHE A 635 -35.93 4.13 -1.04
N LYS A 636 -35.26 4.21 0.11
CA LYS A 636 -34.57 5.44 0.56
C LYS A 636 -33.06 5.39 0.31
N LYS A 637 -32.53 6.35 -0.47
CA LYS A 637 -31.08 6.50 -0.73
C LYS A 637 -30.64 7.94 -0.57
N ASN A 638 -29.57 8.16 0.20
CA ASN A 638 -29.04 9.49 0.54
C ASN A 638 -30.10 10.47 1.10
N GLY A 639 -31.12 9.96 1.80
CA GLY A 639 -32.24 10.76 2.34
C GLY A 639 -33.44 10.94 1.40
N MET A 640 -33.30 10.58 0.11
CA MET A 640 -34.34 10.71 -0.92
C MET A 640 -35.12 9.40 -1.06
N TYR A 641 -36.45 9.46 -1.16
CA TYR A 641 -37.30 8.34 -1.54
C TYR A 641 -37.40 8.22 -3.07
N ARG A 642 -37.30 7.01 -3.59
CA ARG A 642 -37.32 6.69 -5.03
C ARG A 642 -38.20 5.47 -5.28
N LEU A 643 -38.88 5.40 -6.42
CA LEU A 643 -39.42 4.14 -6.93
C LEU A 643 -38.29 3.18 -7.30
N MET A 644 -38.55 1.88 -7.18
CA MET A 644 -37.64 0.78 -7.56
C MET A 644 -37.52 0.56 -9.07
#